data_AF-A0A8C4YKB5-F1
#
_entry.id   AF-A0A8C4YKB5-F1
#
_cell.length_a   1.000
_cell.length_b   1.000
_cell.length_c   1.000
_cell.angle_alpha   90.00
_cell.angle_beta   90.00
_cell.angle_gamma   90.00
#
_symmetry.space_group_name_H-M   'P 1'
#
loop_
_entity.id
_entity.type
_entity.pdbx_description
1 polymer ?
#
loop_
_entity_poly.entity_id
_entity_poly.type
_entity_poly.pdbx_seq_one_letter_code
_entity_poly.pdbx_strand_id
1 'polypeptide(L)'
;MLNVHLIPHTHNDVGWLKTVDQYFYGARNDIQHAGVQYILDSVIPQLLADPTKRFIYVEVAFFYRWWRLQAESMRQAVTQLVNEGRLEFINGGWCMNDEAATHYNAMIDQMTLGLRFLQETFGECGRPRAVWHIDPFGHSREQASLFAQMGFDGFFLGRLDYQDKASREQLREMEQIWRASASLQPPSADLFTGVLPNGYNPPLSLCWDQFCSDSPIVDDASDENNVDSLVVYFLETAATQAKHYRTNHIVMTMGSDFQYENANLWYKNMDKLIKHVNAQQHNGSQVHVLYSTPTCYLWELFKANLSWSLKYDDFFPYADGPHHFWTGYFTSRPAFKRYERLSNNFLQVCNQLEALAGPVARMGPYGEGDSTVLRRAMAVAQHHDAVSGTEKQHVANDYAKRLAAGWDACQVLVSNALASISGNKENFIYCNYLNISVCPLTESASTFMVILYNPLGRRVSWNIRLPVKGAAYSVTDPNGQTVLNEVVPVSNFTWAVRRDRGDATHELIFPASAPPLGYSSYTVLKTASRDLRSRLAKRIREQAQPRVDAWSPREIQNEHLQVLFDPVTGLLREIQNLDKSISLPVSQNFFWYNASIGNDDSAQASGAYIFRPNRSEPFRVAGRARTYLVKNKLVQEVYQNFSSWCSQVVRLYAGQAYVELEWTVGPIPIDDGLGKEIISRFETSLQTDGRFYTDANGREILERRRDYRATWNLSQTEPVAGNYYPVNSRIYIKNKKFQLTVLTDRSQGGSSVADGSMELMVHRQLLYDDNRGVGEPLLEPGVYHDGLVVRGRHLVFLDTVESSAYQHRLQAQQEFMAPQLVLAPGGGPSFHRGQRNLKQFSALKQELPPSVHLLTLAQWDPSSILIRLEHQFERGESTNGSQPITVDLLHLFSSFTITSLQEMNLVANQKREAMNRLSWRPATGAARRQPYPPLNPLGVTLQPMEIRTFLATIRYAGPSGGQAEL
;
A
#
# COMPACT_ATOMS: atom_id res chain seq x y z
N MET A 1 38.34 20.63 12.10
CA MET A 1 38.31 19.54 11.10
C MET A 1 36.86 19.22 10.72
N LEU A 2 36.48 19.45 9.47
CA LEU A 2 35.25 19.00 8.80
C LEU A 2 35.51 17.60 8.21
N ASN A 3 34.64 16.64 8.51
CA ASN A 3 34.72 15.27 8.00
C ASN A 3 33.69 15.08 6.88
N VAL A 4 34.14 14.68 5.70
CA VAL A 4 33.31 14.43 4.52
C VAL A 4 33.21 12.93 4.30
N HIS A 5 32.03 12.39 4.57
CA HIS A 5 31.68 10.99 4.42
C HIS A 5 31.26 10.72 2.98
N LEU A 6 32.15 10.11 2.18
CA LEU A 6 31.80 9.63 0.84
C LEU A 6 31.05 8.30 1.00
N ILE A 7 29.82 8.22 0.50
CA ILE A 7 28.99 7.02 0.55
C ILE A 7 28.80 6.46 -0.86
N PRO A 8 29.60 5.46 -1.26
CA PRO A 8 29.38 4.72 -2.51
C PRO A 8 28.06 3.96 -2.47
N HIS A 9 27.18 4.22 -3.44
CA HIS A 9 25.91 3.52 -3.58
C HIS A 9 25.48 3.38 -5.05
N THR A 10 24.46 2.56 -5.27
CA THR A 10 23.75 2.44 -6.55
C THR A 10 22.26 2.42 -6.23
N HIS A 11 21.45 3.11 -7.04
CA HIS A 11 20.00 3.02 -6.94
C HIS A 11 19.49 2.04 -7.98
N ASN A 12 18.82 0.96 -7.56
CA ASN A 12 18.39 -0.10 -8.47
C ASN A 12 16.89 -0.32 -8.38
N ASP A 13 16.14 0.32 -9.29
CA ASP A 13 14.69 0.19 -9.35
C ASP A 13 14.23 -1.24 -9.58
N VAL A 14 13.30 -1.70 -8.75
CA VAL A 14 12.70 -3.02 -8.87
C VAL A 14 11.60 -3.00 -9.93
N GLY A 15 12.03 -2.63 -11.15
CA GLY A 15 11.21 -2.30 -12.30
C GLY A 15 10.84 -0.80 -12.35
N TRP A 16 10.92 -0.20 -13.53
CA TRP A 16 10.55 1.21 -13.79
C TRP A 16 10.46 1.45 -15.30
N LEU A 17 11.61 1.66 -15.96
CA LEU A 17 11.70 1.71 -17.42
C LEU A 17 11.83 0.31 -18.02
N LYS A 18 12.49 -0.60 -17.30
CA LYS A 18 12.60 -2.03 -17.66
C LYS A 18 11.93 -2.87 -16.60
N THR A 19 11.64 -4.13 -16.93
CA THR A 19 11.14 -5.08 -15.92
C THR A 19 12.24 -5.46 -14.93
N VAL A 20 11.85 -6.02 -13.78
CA VAL A 20 12.80 -6.47 -12.75
C VAL A 20 13.87 -7.39 -13.34
N ASP A 21 13.48 -8.38 -14.13
CA ASP A 21 14.44 -9.34 -14.67
C ASP A 21 15.29 -8.74 -15.80
N GLN A 22 14.76 -7.77 -16.56
CA GLN A 22 15.53 -7.05 -17.57
C GLN A 22 16.64 -6.19 -16.95
N TYR A 23 16.33 -5.45 -15.87
CA TYR A 23 17.33 -4.73 -15.09
C TYR A 23 18.35 -5.66 -14.46
N PHE A 24 17.91 -6.81 -13.93
CA PHE A 24 18.85 -7.76 -13.32
C PHE A 24 19.89 -8.26 -14.33
N TYR A 25 19.46 -8.72 -15.50
CA TYR A 25 20.34 -9.34 -16.50
C TYR A 25 21.04 -8.35 -17.43
N GLY A 26 20.69 -7.06 -17.44
CA GLY A 26 21.21 -6.12 -18.42
C GLY A 26 20.56 -6.24 -19.81
N ALA A 27 19.34 -6.77 -19.87
CA ALA A 27 18.59 -6.85 -21.12
C ALA A 27 17.91 -5.51 -21.45
N ARG A 28 17.55 -5.33 -22.73
CA ARG A 28 16.84 -4.14 -23.23
C ARG A 28 17.56 -2.81 -22.94
N ASN A 29 18.88 -2.78 -23.11
CA ASN A 29 19.69 -1.56 -22.97
C ASN A 29 19.37 -0.49 -24.03
N ASP A 30 18.53 -0.79 -25.03
CA ASP A 30 17.89 0.19 -25.91
C ASP A 30 16.90 1.11 -25.18
N ILE A 31 16.33 0.67 -24.05
CA ILE A 31 15.43 1.47 -23.21
C ILE A 31 16.22 2.30 -22.21
N GLN A 32 17.07 1.64 -21.42
CA GLN A 32 17.99 2.24 -20.45
C GLN A 32 19.15 1.26 -20.24
N HIS A 33 20.38 1.75 -20.35
CA HIS A 33 21.55 0.93 -20.05
C HIS A 33 21.63 0.70 -18.53
N ALA A 34 21.42 -0.54 -18.11
CA ALA A 34 21.42 -0.93 -16.70
C ALA A 34 21.43 -2.45 -16.53
N GLY A 35 22.37 -3.00 -15.77
CA GLY A 35 22.55 -4.43 -15.49
C GLY A 35 23.02 -4.69 -14.06
N VAL A 36 22.09 -4.97 -13.15
CA VAL A 36 22.37 -5.07 -11.70
C VAL A 36 23.34 -6.19 -11.35
N GLN A 37 23.33 -7.32 -12.07
CA GLN A 37 24.30 -8.38 -11.83
C GLN A 37 25.75 -7.89 -12.05
N TYR A 38 25.99 -7.05 -13.06
CA TYR A 38 27.32 -6.52 -13.39
C TYR A 38 27.79 -5.47 -12.36
N ILE A 39 26.85 -4.74 -11.77
CA ILE A 39 27.14 -3.84 -10.65
C ILE A 39 27.74 -4.63 -9.48
N LEU A 40 27.04 -5.67 -9.03
CA LEU A 40 27.52 -6.51 -7.93
C LEU A 40 28.81 -7.26 -8.29
N ASP A 41 28.91 -7.79 -9.51
CA ASP A 41 30.10 -8.49 -9.99
C ASP A 41 31.35 -7.59 -10.06
N SER A 42 31.19 -6.27 -10.23
CA SER A 42 32.32 -5.33 -10.27
C SER A 42 32.63 -4.68 -8.91
N VAL A 43 31.61 -4.43 -8.07
CA VAL A 43 31.78 -3.84 -6.73
C VAL A 43 32.50 -4.81 -5.79
N ILE A 44 32.09 -6.09 -5.75
CA ILE A 44 32.64 -7.04 -4.77
C ILE A 44 34.16 -7.21 -4.92
N PRO A 45 34.75 -7.38 -6.13
CA PRO A 45 36.20 -7.42 -6.29
C PRO A 45 36.92 -6.14 -5.85
N GLN A 46 36.32 -4.95 -6.09
CA GLN A 46 36.90 -3.68 -5.64
C GLN A 46 36.92 -3.58 -4.13
N LEU A 47 35.84 -4.02 -3.47
CA LEU A 47 35.82 -4.15 -2.02
C LEU A 47 36.92 -5.10 -1.60
N LEU A 48 36.98 -6.35 -2.07
CA LEU A 48 38.00 -7.33 -1.65
C LEU A 48 39.45 -6.83 -1.79
N ALA A 49 39.75 -6.08 -2.86
CA ALA A 49 41.09 -5.59 -3.15
C ALA A 49 41.61 -4.54 -2.14
N ASP A 50 40.74 -3.81 -1.45
CA ASP A 50 41.15 -2.73 -0.53
C ASP A 50 40.26 -2.68 0.74
N PRO A 51 40.84 -2.85 1.95
CA PRO A 51 40.08 -2.84 3.21
C PRO A 51 39.48 -1.48 3.59
N THR A 52 39.88 -0.40 2.94
CA THR A 52 39.37 0.96 3.20
C THR A 52 38.07 1.25 2.46
N LYS A 53 37.81 0.55 1.34
CA LYS A 53 36.62 0.78 0.52
C LYS A 53 35.34 0.36 1.23
N ARG A 54 34.27 1.11 0.98
CA ARG A 54 32.92 0.87 1.49
C ARG A 54 31.92 0.88 0.33
N PHE A 55 30.82 0.16 0.49
CA PHE A 55 29.68 0.22 -0.40
C PHE A 55 28.40 -0.07 0.38
N ILE A 56 27.31 0.61 0.02
CA ILE A 56 25.99 0.28 0.56
C ILE A 56 25.08 -0.35 -0.50
N TYR A 57 24.22 -1.26 -0.07
CA TYR A 57 23.24 -1.90 -0.94
C TYR A 57 21.85 -1.95 -0.29
N VAL A 58 20.81 -1.72 -1.09
CA VAL A 58 19.44 -1.45 -0.59
C VAL A 58 18.45 -2.54 -0.99
N GLU A 59 18.22 -2.77 -2.29
CA GLU A 59 17.10 -3.58 -2.77
C GLU A 59 17.38 -5.10 -2.71
N VAL A 60 16.93 -5.74 -1.63
CA VAL A 60 17.17 -7.17 -1.39
C VAL A 60 16.60 -8.06 -2.49
N ALA A 61 15.58 -7.62 -3.23
CA ALA A 61 15.05 -8.35 -4.39
C ALA A 61 16.15 -8.70 -5.42
N PHE A 62 17.06 -7.77 -5.70
CA PHE A 62 18.16 -8.00 -6.63
C PHE A 62 19.31 -8.76 -6.00
N PHE A 63 19.69 -8.39 -4.76
CA PHE A 63 20.75 -9.10 -4.05
C PHE A 63 20.41 -10.59 -3.86
N TYR A 64 19.16 -10.90 -3.51
CA TYR A 64 18.66 -12.28 -3.40
C TYR A 64 18.83 -13.06 -4.71
N ARG A 65 18.53 -12.44 -5.85
CA ARG A 65 18.70 -13.06 -7.19
C ARG A 65 20.18 -13.32 -7.46
N TRP A 66 21.03 -12.30 -7.29
CA TRP A 66 22.47 -12.40 -7.50
C TRP A 66 23.11 -13.47 -6.60
N TRP A 67 22.82 -13.44 -5.30
CA TRP A 67 23.35 -14.36 -4.27
C TRP A 67 23.14 -15.83 -4.63
N ARG A 68 21.97 -16.16 -5.20
CA ARG A 68 21.62 -17.53 -5.58
C ARG A 68 22.43 -18.06 -6.76
N LEU A 69 22.99 -17.18 -7.59
CA LEU A 69 23.86 -17.55 -8.72
C LEU A 69 25.32 -17.71 -8.31
N GLN A 70 25.72 -17.19 -7.15
CA GLN A 70 27.11 -17.18 -6.72
C GLN A 70 27.60 -18.55 -6.23
N ALA A 71 28.86 -18.85 -6.54
CA ALA A 71 29.60 -19.97 -5.98
C ALA A 71 29.86 -19.77 -4.48
N GLU A 72 30.08 -20.86 -3.76
CA GLU A 72 30.29 -20.84 -2.30
C GLU A 72 31.48 -19.96 -1.89
N SER A 73 32.56 -19.92 -2.66
CA SER A 73 33.71 -19.04 -2.40
C SER A 73 33.35 -17.56 -2.45
N MET A 74 32.54 -17.15 -3.43
CA MET A 74 32.07 -15.77 -3.53
C MET A 74 31.08 -15.44 -2.41
N ARG A 75 30.19 -16.37 -2.05
CA ARG A 75 29.29 -16.22 -0.90
C ARG A 75 30.07 -16.00 0.39
N GLN A 76 31.11 -16.79 0.65
CA GLN A 76 31.99 -16.62 1.81
C GLN A 76 32.71 -15.27 1.82
N ALA A 77 33.23 -14.85 0.66
CA ALA A 77 33.88 -13.55 0.51
C ALA A 77 32.93 -12.38 0.82
N VAL A 78 31.69 -12.44 0.32
CA VAL A 78 30.65 -11.43 0.61
C VAL A 78 30.24 -11.46 2.07
N THR A 79 30.05 -12.65 2.67
CA THR A 79 29.77 -12.77 4.11
C THR A 79 30.88 -12.13 4.94
N GLN A 80 32.15 -12.32 4.56
CA GLN A 80 33.28 -11.65 5.20
C GLN A 80 33.17 -10.12 5.06
N LEU A 81 32.91 -9.59 3.85
CA LEU A 81 32.77 -8.14 3.64
C LEU A 81 31.62 -7.53 4.48
N VAL A 82 30.51 -8.25 4.64
CA VAL A 82 29.39 -7.83 5.49
C VAL A 82 29.77 -7.83 6.97
N ASN A 83 30.45 -8.88 7.44
CA ASN A 83 30.93 -8.94 8.82
C ASN A 83 31.98 -7.86 9.14
N GLU A 84 32.78 -7.45 8.16
CA GLU A 84 33.74 -6.37 8.27
C GLU A 84 33.10 -4.96 8.15
N GLY A 85 31.82 -4.88 7.78
CA GLY A 85 31.13 -3.61 7.50
C GLY A 85 31.62 -2.89 6.24
N ARG A 86 32.28 -3.61 5.32
CA ARG A 86 32.74 -3.06 4.03
C ARG A 86 31.64 -3.03 2.98
N LEU A 87 30.80 -4.05 2.99
CA LEU A 87 29.50 -4.04 2.32
C LEU A 87 28.43 -3.93 3.40
N GLU A 88 27.68 -2.83 3.40
CA GLU A 88 26.60 -2.63 4.37
C GLU A 88 25.24 -2.66 3.69
N PHE A 89 24.34 -3.53 4.17
CA PHE A 89 22.93 -3.43 3.79
C PHE A 89 22.29 -2.27 4.53
N ILE A 90 21.65 -1.38 3.79
CA ILE A 90 20.87 -0.26 4.32
C ILE A 90 19.42 -0.44 3.89
N ASN A 91 18.45 -0.02 4.72
CA ASN A 91 17.03 -0.34 4.54
C ASN A 91 16.73 -1.85 4.67
N GLY A 92 17.14 -2.68 3.71
CA GLY A 92 17.01 -4.14 3.76
C GLY A 92 15.63 -4.70 3.45
N GLY A 93 14.70 -3.85 2.98
CA GLY A 93 13.46 -4.30 2.37
C GLY A 93 13.68 -5.05 1.05
N TRP A 94 12.67 -5.78 0.60
CA TRP A 94 12.68 -6.39 -0.72
C TRP A 94 12.86 -5.32 -1.82
N CYS A 95 12.21 -4.17 -1.65
CA CYS A 95 12.39 -2.96 -2.46
C CYS A 95 12.46 -1.72 -1.56
N MET A 96 12.82 -0.59 -2.15
CA MET A 96 12.51 0.73 -1.60
C MET A 96 11.06 1.06 -1.97
N ASN A 97 10.13 0.89 -1.03
CA ASN A 97 8.70 1.03 -1.33
C ASN A 97 8.25 2.50 -1.47
N ASP A 98 7.19 2.75 -2.24
CA ASP A 98 6.46 4.02 -2.20
C ASP A 98 5.94 4.27 -0.77
N GLU A 99 5.82 5.54 -0.39
CA GLU A 99 5.31 5.95 0.91
C GLU A 99 3.90 6.57 0.82
N ALA A 100 3.36 6.80 -0.38
CA ALA A 100 2.04 7.39 -0.57
C ALA A 100 0.94 6.35 -0.84
N ALA A 101 1.08 5.53 -1.88
CA ALA A 101 0.06 4.59 -2.37
C ALA A 101 0.16 3.19 -1.74
N THR A 102 1.06 2.98 -0.79
CA THR A 102 1.22 1.71 -0.06
C THR A 102 0.34 1.65 1.19
N HIS A 103 -0.09 0.44 1.54
CA HIS A 103 -0.74 0.17 2.83
C HIS A 103 0.26 -0.41 3.82
N TYR A 104 0.16 0.01 5.07
CA TYR A 104 1.12 -0.35 6.14
C TYR A 104 1.34 -1.87 6.28
N ASN A 105 0.32 -2.69 6.07
CA ASN A 105 0.45 -4.16 6.10
C ASN A 105 1.45 -4.67 5.02
N ALA A 106 1.37 -4.18 3.78
CA ALA A 106 2.29 -4.59 2.73
C ALA A 106 3.70 -4.01 2.91
N MET A 107 3.82 -2.81 3.48
CA MET A 107 5.11 -2.22 3.88
C MET A 107 5.81 -3.10 4.91
N ILE A 108 5.10 -3.58 5.93
CA ILE A 108 5.64 -4.50 6.93
C ILE A 108 6.04 -5.83 6.28
N ASP A 109 5.22 -6.39 5.41
CA ASP A 109 5.48 -7.70 4.80
C ASP A 109 6.68 -7.70 3.86
N GLN A 110 6.84 -6.66 3.01
CA GLN A 110 8.00 -6.55 2.12
C GLN A 110 9.31 -6.37 2.92
N MET A 111 9.28 -5.56 3.98
CA MET A 111 10.42 -5.38 4.89
C MET A 111 10.76 -6.67 5.63
N THR A 112 9.75 -7.39 6.12
CA THR A 112 9.92 -8.68 6.80
C THR A 112 10.60 -9.69 5.88
N LEU A 113 10.19 -9.75 4.61
CA LEU A 113 10.76 -10.68 3.63
C LEU A 113 12.25 -10.41 3.39
N GLY A 114 12.62 -9.16 3.11
CA GLY A 114 14.02 -8.79 2.86
C GLY A 114 14.90 -8.96 4.10
N LEU A 115 14.46 -8.44 5.25
CA LEU A 115 15.22 -8.49 6.50
C LEU A 115 15.36 -9.91 7.06
N ARG A 116 14.37 -10.78 6.85
CA ARG A 116 14.47 -12.20 7.19
C ARG A 116 15.59 -12.86 6.38
N PHE A 117 15.61 -12.65 5.06
CA PHE A 117 16.66 -13.20 4.21
C PHE A 117 18.06 -12.73 4.63
N LEU A 118 18.22 -11.44 4.92
CA LEU A 118 19.50 -10.89 5.38
C LEU A 118 19.92 -11.49 6.73
N GLN A 119 18.99 -11.63 7.68
CA GLN A 119 19.25 -12.23 8.99
C GLN A 119 19.62 -13.71 8.90
N GLU A 120 18.94 -14.48 8.04
CA GLU A 120 19.24 -15.91 7.81
C GLU A 120 20.58 -16.11 7.11
N THR A 121 20.98 -15.18 6.24
CA THR A 121 22.20 -15.30 5.41
C THR A 121 23.45 -14.76 6.12
N PHE A 122 23.34 -13.63 6.81
CA PHE A 122 24.48 -12.88 7.37
C PHE A 122 24.41 -12.66 8.88
N GLY A 123 23.39 -13.19 9.56
CA GLY A 123 23.23 -13.04 11.00
C GLY A 123 23.06 -11.58 11.42
N GLU A 124 23.61 -11.23 12.61
CA GLU A 124 23.48 -9.89 13.17
C GLU A 124 24.15 -8.80 12.30
N CYS A 125 25.24 -9.11 11.61
CA CYS A 125 25.95 -8.14 10.76
C CYS A 125 25.15 -7.80 9.49
N GLY A 126 24.24 -8.67 9.06
CA GLY A 126 23.33 -8.38 7.95
C GLY A 126 22.16 -7.47 8.30
N ARG A 127 21.93 -7.17 9.59
CA ARG A 127 20.78 -6.38 10.03
C ARG A 127 21.06 -4.88 9.87
N PRO A 128 20.34 -4.17 8.98
CA PRO A 128 20.54 -2.74 8.77
C PRO A 128 20.19 -1.90 10.00
N ARG A 129 20.94 -0.81 10.21
CA ARG A 129 20.73 0.16 11.31
C ARG A 129 20.17 1.50 10.83
N ALA A 130 20.42 1.87 9.57
CA ALA A 130 19.88 3.07 8.95
C ALA A 130 18.89 2.74 7.83
N VAL A 131 18.00 3.68 7.55
CA VAL A 131 17.07 3.66 6.40
C VAL A 131 17.58 4.61 5.33
N TRP A 132 17.42 4.19 4.07
CA TRP A 132 17.78 4.95 2.88
C TRP A 132 16.59 4.93 1.92
N HIS A 133 15.74 5.95 1.99
CA HIS A 133 14.60 6.15 1.11
C HIS A 133 14.86 7.41 0.30
N ILE A 134 15.73 7.27 -0.69
CA ILE A 134 16.21 8.40 -1.48
C ILE A 134 15.26 8.82 -2.58
N ASP A 135 14.45 7.89 -3.08
CA ASP A 135 13.63 8.10 -4.27
C ASP A 135 12.09 8.06 -4.11
N PRO A 136 11.47 7.65 -2.98
CA PRO A 136 10.04 7.86 -2.80
C PRO A 136 9.64 9.33 -2.91
N PHE A 137 8.53 9.61 -3.58
CA PHE A 137 8.13 10.96 -4.02
C PHE A 137 7.42 11.75 -2.89
N GLY A 138 8.16 12.00 -1.81
CA GLY A 138 7.63 12.46 -0.52
C GLY A 138 7.60 11.32 0.49
N HIS A 139 7.53 11.67 1.78
CA HIS A 139 7.76 10.70 2.86
C HIS A 139 6.66 10.73 3.91
N SER A 140 6.19 9.55 4.30
CA SER A 140 5.07 9.34 5.21
C SER A 140 5.51 9.34 6.66
N ARG A 141 4.72 10.00 7.52
CA ARG A 141 4.87 9.91 8.97
C ARG A 141 4.70 8.47 9.46
N GLU A 142 3.77 7.72 8.88
CA GLU A 142 3.52 6.33 9.27
C GLU A 142 4.72 5.43 8.93
N GLN A 143 5.36 5.62 7.78
CA GLN A 143 6.57 4.88 7.40
C GLN A 143 7.71 5.09 8.43
N ALA A 144 7.95 6.33 8.87
CA ALA A 144 8.95 6.62 9.90
C ALA A 144 8.62 5.94 11.26
N SER A 145 7.34 5.90 11.63
CA SER A 145 6.86 5.20 12.84
C SER A 145 7.10 3.70 12.76
N LEU A 146 6.82 3.10 11.60
CA LEU A 146 7.09 1.69 11.32
C LEU A 146 8.59 1.39 11.42
N PHE A 147 9.45 2.21 10.80
CA PHE A 147 10.90 2.03 10.87
C PHE A 147 11.46 2.12 12.29
N ALA A 148 10.97 3.07 13.09
CA ALA A 148 11.32 3.14 14.52
C ALA A 148 10.98 1.82 15.26
N GLN A 149 9.83 1.22 14.95
CA GLN A 149 9.39 -0.06 15.52
C GLN A 149 10.11 -1.29 14.97
N MET A 150 10.70 -1.18 13.77
CA MET A 150 11.58 -2.19 13.17
C MET A 150 12.98 -2.19 13.79
N GLY A 151 13.37 -1.13 14.51
CA GLY A 151 14.65 -1.05 15.22
C GLY A 151 15.70 -0.17 14.55
N PHE A 152 15.34 0.63 13.55
CA PHE A 152 16.26 1.55 12.88
C PHE A 152 16.65 2.74 13.76
N ASP A 153 17.89 3.18 13.63
CA ASP A 153 18.47 4.28 14.42
C ASP A 153 18.29 5.64 13.76
N GLY A 154 18.21 5.67 12.43
CA GLY A 154 18.02 6.88 11.64
C GLY A 154 17.53 6.62 10.22
N PHE A 155 17.04 7.68 9.58
CA PHE A 155 16.41 7.68 8.27
C PHE A 155 16.98 8.82 7.40
N PHE A 156 17.59 8.47 6.27
CA PHE A 156 18.03 9.43 5.26
C PHE A 156 17.09 9.45 4.06
N LEU A 157 16.69 10.67 3.66
CA LEU A 157 15.72 10.91 2.61
C LEU A 157 16.21 11.91 1.56
N GLY A 158 15.78 11.74 0.31
CA GLY A 158 16.22 12.55 -0.82
C GLY A 158 15.18 13.57 -1.31
N ARG A 159 13.89 13.22 -1.32
CA ARG A 159 12.84 14.01 -1.98
C ARG A 159 11.90 14.67 -0.96
N LEU A 160 11.94 16.00 -0.92
CA LEU A 160 11.03 16.85 -0.15
C LEU A 160 10.69 18.09 -0.96
N ASP A 161 9.63 18.80 -0.56
CA ASP A 161 9.22 20.04 -1.21
C ASP A 161 10.39 21.03 -1.32
N TYR A 162 10.56 21.63 -2.50
CA TYR A 162 11.69 22.53 -2.79
C TYR A 162 11.73 23.75 -1.87
N GLN A 163 10.58 24.26 -1.42
CA GLN A 163 10.49 25.37 -0.46
C GLN A 163 10.84 24.88 0.96
N ASP A 164 10.41 23.68 1.35
CA ASP A 164 10.81 23.05 2.62
C ASP A 164 12.34 22.85 2.66
N LYS A 165 12.92 22.32 1.57
CA LYS A 165 14.37 22.14 1.46
C LYS A 165 15.12 23.47 1.63
N ALA A 166 14.73 24.51 0.91
CA ALA A 166 15.36 25.83 1.02
C ALA A 166 15.25 26.41 2.44
N SER A 167 14.10 26.26 3.10
CA SER A 167 13.88 26.67 4.49
C SER A 167 14.83 25.92 5.44
N ARG A 168 14.93 24.60 5.31
CA ARG A 168 15.79 23.75 6.13
C ARG A 168 17.27 24.06 5.95
N GLU A 169 17.71 24.31 4.72
CA GLU A 169 19.08 24.71 4.40
C GLU A 169 19.46 26.04 5.06
N GLN A 170 18.53 27.00 5.10
CA GLN A 170 18.74 28.30 5.75
C GLN A 170 18.76 28.18 7.27
N LEU A 171 17.88 27.37 7.85
CA LEU A 171 17.73 27.20 9.29
C LEU A 171 18.69 26.15 9.89
N ARG A 172 19.44 25.44 9.05
CA ARG A 172 20.25 24.26 9.43
C ARG A 172 19.42 23.15 10.09
N GLU A 173 18.23 22.91 9.54
CA GLU A 173 17.27 21.89 9.96
C GLU A 173 17.14 20.75 8.94
N MET A 174 18.22 20.49 8.21
CA MET A 174 18.37 19.29 7.35
C MET A 174 18.47 18.01 8.19
N GLU A 175 18.71 18.13 9.50
CA GLU A 175 18.85 17.02 10.45
C GLU A 175 17.98 17.27 11.68
N GLN A 176 17.10 16.33 12.00
CA GLN A 176 16.07 16.49 13.05
C GLN A 176 15.63 15.15 13.63
N ILE A 177 14.86 15.20 14.72
CA ILE A 177 14.13 14.04 15.23
C ILE A 177 12.70 14.10 14.70
N TRP A 178 12.29 13.07 13.96
CA TRP A 178 10.92 12.94 13.52
C TRP A 178 10.11 12.19 14.58
N ARG A 179 9.15 12.90 15.19
CA ARG A 179 8.15 12.31 16.07
C ARG A 179 7.01 11.74 15.23
N ALA A 180 7.15 10.46 14.90
CA ALA A 180 6.36 9.84 13.85
C ALA A 180 4.99 9.29 14.30
N SER A 181 4.58 9.48 15.55
CA SER A 181 3.24 9.09 16.00
C SER A 181 2.75 10.00 17.12
N ALA A 182 1.47 10.35 17.08
CA ALA A 182 0.78 11.06 18.16
C ALA A 182 0.25 10.12 19.25
N SER A 183 0.04 8.83 18.90
CA SER A 183 -0.53 7.83 19.80
C SER A 183 0.53 7.07 20.61
N LEU A 184 1.65 6.73 19.98
CA LEU A 184 2.75 6.00 20.63
C LEU A 184 3.56 6.92 21.53
N GLN A 185 3.86 6.47 22.75
CA GLN A 185 4.59 7.28 23.73
C GLN A 185 6.03 7.56 23.26
N PRO A 186 6.46 8.84 23.19
CA PRO A 186 7.85 9.16 22.90
C PRO A 186 8.80 8.55 23.93
N PRO A 187 9.98 8.06 23.52
CA PRO A 187 10.57 8.14 22.17
C PRO A 187 10.28 6.90 21.29
N SER A 188 9.22 6.12 21.55
CA SER A 188 9.03 4.79 20.91
C SER A 188 8.96 4.85 19.37
N ALA A 189 8.36 5.92 18.84
CA ALA A 189 8.25 6.20 17.41
C ALA A 189 9.11 7.40 16.97
N ASP A 190 10.01 7.91 17.83
CA ASP A 190 10.94 8.96 17.44
C ASP A 190 12.05 8.32 16.57
N LEU A 191 12.41 8.96 15.45
CA LEU A 191 13.45 8.49 14.53
C LEU A 191 14.29 9.70 14.05
N PHE A 192 15.61 9.60 14.17
CA PHE A 192 16.48 10.64 13.61
C PHE A 192 16.34 10.65 12.09
N THR A 193 16.17 11.82 11.50
CA THR A 193 15.92 11.99 10.07
C THR A 193 16.87 13.02 9.49
N GLY A 194 17.61 12.64 8.45
CA GLY A 194 18.53 13.48 7.71
C GLY A 194 18.07 13.67 6.26
N VAL A 195 18.01 14.91 5.80
CA VAL A 195 17.78 15.27 4.40
C VAL A 195 19.13 15.29 3.69
N LEU A 196 19.22 14.56 2.59
CA LEU A 196 20.41 14.51 1.75
C LEU A 196 20.56 15.81 0.94
N PRO A 197 21.80 16.28 0.69
CA PRO A 197 22.04 17.60 0.12
C PRO A 197 21.58 17.70 -1.34
N ASN A 198 21.78 16.66 -2.15
CA ASN A 198 21.61 16.69 -3.61
C ASN A 198 20.60 15.64 -4.10
N GLY A 199 19.54 15.41 -3.32
CA GLY A 199 18.63 14.28 -3.52
C GLY A 199 19.38 13.00 -3.19
N TYR A 200 20.04 12.41 -4.18
CA TYR A 200 20.91 11.24 -4.01
C TYR A 200 22.03 11.15 -5.04
N ASN A 201 22.27 12.21 -5.82
CA ASN A 201 23.33 12.23 -6.83
C ASN A 201 24.69 12.61 -6.23
N PRO A 202 25.82 12.29 -6.89
CA PRO A 202 27.11 12.88 -6.55
C PRO A 202 27.04 14.41 -6.62
N PRO A 203 27.94 15.12 -5.90
CA PRO A 203 28.16 16.53 -6.18
C PRO A 203 28.43 16.72 -7.68
N LEU A 204 27.99 17.86 -8.22
CA LEU A 204 28.19 18.19 -9.62
C LEU A 204 29.67 18.05 -10.00
N SER A 205 29.95 17.64 -11.25
CA SER A 205 31.31 17.43 -11.75
C SER A 205 32.14 16.33 -11.05
N LEU A 206 31.53 15.51 -10.18
CA LEU A 206 32.19 14.38 -9.49
C LEU A 206 31.49 13.04 -9.78
N CYS A 207 30.87 12.88 -10.95
CA CYS A 207 30.34 11.60 -11.41
C CYS A 207 31.37 10.85 -12.25
N TRP A 208 31.87 9.73 -11.74
CA TRP A 208 32.85 8.90 -12.45
C TRP A 208 32.30 7.55 -12.92
N ASP A 209 30.98 7.49 -13.14
CA ASP A 209 30.39 6.34 -13.80
C ASP A 209 30.77 6.29 -15.28
N GLN A 210 30.71 5.11 -15.89
CA GLN A 210 31.01 4.94 -17.32
C GLN A 210 30.05 5.71 -18.23
N PHE A 211 28.88 6.10 -17.73
CA PHE A 211 27.90 6.93 -18.44
C PHE A 211 28.01 8.43 -18.14
N CYS A 212 28.91 8.83 -17.25
CA CYS A 212 29.17 10.23 -16.95
C CYS A 212 30.30 10.78 -17.82
N SER A 213 30.29 12.10 -18.01
CA SER A 213 31.27 12.83 -18.83
C SER A 213 32.24 13.67 -18.01
N ASP A 214 32.18 13.59 -16.67
CA ASP A 214 33.06 14.38 -15.81
C ASP A 214 34.50 13.89 -15.93
N SER A 215 35.45 14.83 -15.91
CA SER A 215 36.86 14.50 -16.09
C SER A 215 37.35 13.55 -14.99
N PRO A 216 38.11 12.49 -15.33
CA PRO A 216 38.80 11.70 -14.32
C PRO A 216 39.86 12.55 -13.64
N ILE A 217 40.29 12.14 -12.44
CA ILE A 217 41.40 12.78 -11.75
C ILE A 217 42.71 12.33 -12.42
N VAL A 218 43.40 13.27 -13.04
CA VAL A 218 44.69 13.08 -13.69
C VAL A 218 45.76 13.68 -12.77
N ASP A 219 46.56 12.81 -12.16
CA ASP A 219 47.57 13.14 -11.15
C ASP A 219 49.01 12.86 -11.62
N ASP A 220 49.20 12.58 -12.91
CA ASP A 220 50.52 12.49 -13.53
C ASP A 220 51.00 13.87 -13.98
N ALA A 221 52.27 13.98 -14.39
CA ALA A 221 52.88 15.26 -14.76
C ALA A 221 52.50 15.74 -16.18
N SER A 222 51.35 15.30 -16.71
CA SER A 222 50.87 15.70 -18.04
C SER A 222 50.19 17.07 -18.02
N ASP A 223 50.00 17.66 -19.20
CA ASP A 223 49.24 18.91 -19.36
C ASP A 223 47.76 18.76 -18.99
N GLU A 224 47.27 17.52 -18.87
CA GLU A 224 45.90 17.18 -18.45
C GLU A 224 45.75 17.10 -16.92
N ASN A 225 46.82 17.33 -16.14
CA ASN A 225 46.75 17.29 -14.68
C ASN A 225 45.75 18.31 -14.14
N ASN A 226 44.76 17.81 -13.39
CA ASN A 226 43.65 18.61 -12.89
C ASN A 226 43.51 18.59 -11.36
N VAL A 227 44.51 18.07 -10.64
CA VAL A 227 44.45 17.84 -9.19
C VAL A 227 44.18 19.15 -8.43
N ASP A 228 44.93 20.21 -8.71
CA ASP A 228 44.82 21.46 -7.96
C ASP A 228 43.45 22.11 -8.11
N SER A 229 42.94 22.20 -9.35
CA SER A 229 41.60 22.73 -9.63
C SER A 229 40.50 21.89 -8.97
N LEU A 230 40.63 20.56 -9.01
CA LEU A 230 39.64 19.65 -8.46
C LEU A 230 39.62 19.68 -6.92
N VAL A 231 40.79 19.78 -6.30
CA VAL A 231 40.91 19.91 -4.84
C VAL A 231 40.30 21.22 -4.37
N VAL A 232 40.58 22.35 -5.05
CA VAL A 232 39.95 23.64 -4.74
C VAL A 232 38.43 23.54 -4.85
N TYR A 233 37.93 23.01 -5.98
CA TYR A 233 36.50 22.80 -6.21
C TYR A 233 35.85 21.95 -5.10
N PHE A 234 36.47 20.84 -4.73
CA PHE A 234 35.94 19.94 -3.70
C PHE A 234 35.89 20.62 -2.32
N LEU A 235 36.95 21.36 -1.95
CA LEU A 235 36.99 22.08 -0.68
C LEU A 235 35.91 23.16 -0.60
N GLU A 236 35.67 23.90 -1.69
CA GLU A 236 34.60 24.89 -1.78
C GLU A 236 33.20 24.26 -1.71
N THR A 237 33.01 23.13 -2.40
CA THR A 237 31.76 22.38 -2.38
C THR A 237 31.45 21.85 -0.99
N ALA A 238 32.44 21.22 -0.32
CA ALA A 238 32.30 20.73 1.05
C ALA A 238 32.03 21.87 2.05
N ALA A 239 32.75 22.99 1.92
CA ALA A 239 32.55 24.16 2.79
C ALA A 239 31.17 24.80 2.60
N THR A 240 30.65 24.80 1.37
CA THR A 240 29.30 25.31 1.07
C THR A 240 28.25 24.40 1.67
N GLN A 241 28.34 23.09 1.42
CA GLN A 241 27.41 22.12 1.98
C GLN A 241 27.39 22.15 3.52
N ALA A 242 28.55 22.26 4.17
CA ALA A 242 28.66 22.31 5.62
C ALA A 242 27.90 23.48 6.27
N LYS A 243 27.55 24.54 5.53
CA LYS A 243 26.74 25.65 6.04
C LYS A 243 25.29 25.27 6.34
N HIS A 244 24.80 24.16 5.79
CA HIS A 244 23.42 23.68 5.92
C HIS A 244 23.25 22.61 7.00
N TYR A 245 24.34 22.10 7.56
CA TYR A 245 24.36 21.07 8.60
C TYR A 245 24.90 21.62 9.92
N ARG A 246 24.64 20.93 11.03
CA ARG A 246 24.94 21.43 12.39
C ARG A 246 26.25 20.91 12.97
N THR A 247 26.72 19.76 12.50
CA THR A 247 27.94 19.13 12.99
C THR A 247 29.12 19.45 12.07
N ASN A 248 30.31 19.01 12.45
CA ASN A 248 31.49 19.00 11.59
C ASN A 248 31.58 17.70 10.76
N HIS A 249 30.47 17.00 10.54
CA HIS A 249 30.36 15.85 9.66
C HIS A 249 29.32 16.16 8.59
N ILE A 250 29.66 15.89 7.33
CA ILE A 250 28.72 15.97 6.20
C ILE A 250 28.81 14.71 5.35
N VAL A 251 27.74 14.44 4.60
CA VAL A 251 27.62 13.29 3.71
C VAL A 251 27.65 13.70 2.24
N MET A 252 28.37 12.97 1.40
CA MET A 252 28.27 13.07 -0.06
C MET A 252 27.93 11.71 -0.64
N THR A 253 26.82 11.64 -1.36
CA THR A 253 26.29 10.44 -2.01
C THR A 253 27.04 10.19 -3.30
N MET A 254 27.91 9.17 -3.34
CA MET A 254 28.72 8.85 -4.51
C MET A 254 28.03 7.75 -5.30
N GLY A 255 27.00 8.12 -6.05
CA GLY A 255 26.17 7.17 -6.77
C GLY A 255 24.90 7.79 -7.36
N SER A 256 24.22 7.03 -8.22
CA SER A 256 22.94 7.38 -8.84
C SER A 256 22.29 6.11 -9.41
N ASP A 257 21.27 6.28 -10.24
CA ASP A 257 20.52 5.21 -10.89
C ASP A 257 21.45 4.28 -11.68
N PHE A 258 21.46 3.00 -11.31
CA PHE A 258 22.19 1.90 -11.95
C PHE A 258 23.69 2.14 -12.21
N GLN A 259 24.31 3.05 -11.46
CA GLN A 259 25.76 3.26 -11.51
C GLN A 259 26.52 2.10 -10.86
N TYR A 260 27.85 2.10 -11.04
CA TYR A 260 28.79 1.07 -10.57
C TYR A 260 28.78 -0.24 -11.37
N GLU A 261 28.23 -0.29 -12.60
CA GLU A 261 28.47 -1.43 -13.50
C GLU A 261 29.97 -1.65 -13.75
N ASN A 262 30.74 -0.57 -13.76
CA ASN A 262 32.19 -0.60 -13.67
C ASN A 262 32.67 0.17 -12.43
N ALA A 263 32.61 -0.48 -11.26
CA ALA A 263 32.98 0.12 -9.98
C ALA A 263 34.43 0.63 -9.92
N ASN A 264 35.33 0.11 -10.77
CA ASN A 264 36.73 0.54 -10.78
C ASN A 264 36.90 2.02 -11.15
N LEU A 265 36.05 2.57 -12.02
CA LEU A 265 36.11 3.98 -12.42
C LEU A 265 35.83 4.90 -11.23
N TRP A 266 34.78 4.58 -10.47
CA TRP A 266 34.42 5.25 -9.23
C TRP A 266 35.54 5.18 -8.20
N TYR A 267 35.97 3.97 -7.84
CA TYR A 267 36.96 3.79 -6.78
C TYR A 267 38.31 4.42 -7.14
N LYS A 268 38.78 4.31 -8.39
CA LYS A 268 40.05 4.91 -8.80
C LYS A 268 40.07 6.43 -8.62
N ASN A 269 38.96 7.10 -8.93
CA ASN A 269 38.85 8.55 -8.77
C ASN A 269 38.61 8.95 -7.32
N MET A 270 37.77 8.23 -6.56
CA MET A 270 37.57 8.49 -5.13
C MET A 270 38.85 8.26 -4.32
N ASP A 271 39.65 7.24 -4.64
CA ASP A 271 40.95 6.97 -3.98
C ASP A 271 41.90 8.18 -4.18
N LYS A 272 41.97 8.72 -5.40
CA LYS A 272 42.76 9.92 -5.72
C LYS A 272 42.20 11.17 -5.02
N LEU A 273 40.88 11.36 -5.03
CA LEU A 273 40.23 12.48 -4.36
C LEU A 273 40.58 12.49 -2.86
N ILE A 274 40.38 11.35 -2.18
CA ILE A 274 40.69 11.19 -0.76
C ILE A 274 42.16 11.50 -0.50
N LYS A 275 43.07 10.93 -1.30
CA LYS A 275 44.52 11.17 -1.18
C LYS A 275 44.88 12.65 -1.30
N HIS A 276 44.46 13.31 -2.38
CA HIS A 276 44.88 14.67 -2.70
C HIS A 276 44.22 15.72 -1.80
N VAL A 277 42.94 15.56 -1.45
CA VAL A 277 42.26 16.48 -0.53
C VAL A 277 42.84 16.35 0.88
N ASN A 278 43.07 15.13 1.38
CA ASN A 278 43.65 14.93 2.71
C ASN A 278 45.11 15.41 2.78
N ALA A 279 45.89 15.34 1.69
CA ALA A 279 47.25 15.88 1.65
C ALA A 279 47.30 17.39 1.91
N GLN A 280 46.24 18.15 1.57
CA GLN A 280 46.16 19.58 1.86
C GLN A 280 46.09 19.91 3.36
N GLN A 281 45.92 18.93 4.23
CA GLN A 281 46.01 19.15 5.68
C GLN A 281 47.42 19.61 6.09
N HIS A 282 48.47 19.19 5.38
CA HIS A 282 49.83 19.72 5.56
C HIS A 282 49.93 21.21 5.18
N ASN A 283 49.04 21.68 4.31
CA ASN A 283 48.92 23.07 3.88
C ASN A 283 47.84 23.84 4.68
N GLY A 284 47.40 23.30 5.82
CA GLY A 284 46.46 23.96 6.74
C GLY A 284 44.98 23.70 6.47
N SER A 285 44.62 22.92 5.45
CA SER A 285 43.22 22.53 5.23
C SER A 285 42.64 21.82 6.45
N GLN A 286 41.42 22.20 6.82
CA GLN A 286 40.67 21.59 7.93
C GLN A 286 39.61 20.62 7.41
N VAL A 287 39.84 19.97 6.26
CA VAL A 287 38.93 18.98 5.67
C VAL A 287 39.58 17.60 5.69
N HIS A 288 38.81 16.60 6.14
CA HIS A 288 39.15 15.20 6.09
C HIS A 288 38.09 14.44 5.30
N VAL A 289 38.51 13.69 4.29
CA VAL A 289 37.64 12.90 3.41
C VAL A 289 37.89 11.42 3.66
N LEU A 290 36.82 10.63 3.72
CA LEU A 290 36.88 9.19 3.96
C LEU A 290 35.76 8.45 3.24
N TYR A 291 36.01 7.18 2.90
CA TYR A 291 34.94 6.23 2.62
C TYR A 291 34.10 6.02 3.87
N SER A 292 32.79 5.95 3.69
CA SER A 292 31.85 5.79 4.79
C SER A 292 30.57 5.09 4.37
N THR A 293 29.67 4.93 5.34
CA THR A 293 28.32 4.41 5.17
C THR A 293 27.33 5.31 5.94
N PRO A 294 26.02 5.22 5.66
CA PRO A 294 25.02 6.00 6.37
C PRO A 294 25.02 5.73 7.88
N THR A 295 25.28 4.49 8.31
CA THR A 295 25.36 4.14 9.73
C THR A 295 26.59 4.76 10.40
N CYS A 296 27.76 4.76 9.73
CA CYS A 296 28.94 5.47 10.23
C CYS A 296 28.69 6.97 10.35
N TYR A 297 28.07 7.60 9.35
CA TYR A 297 27.70 9.01 9.41
C TYR A 297 26.75 9.30 10.57
N LEU A 298 25.66 8.53 10.67
CA LEU A 298 24.66 8.63 11.74
C LEU A 298 25.29 8.51 13.14
N TRP A 299 26.26 7.61 13.29
CA TRP A 299 26.95 7.41 14.57
C TRP A 299 27.79 8.64 14.98
N GLU A 300 28.43 9.33 14.03
CA GLU A 300 29.14 10.58 14.32
C GLU A 300 28.18 11.72 14.68
N LEU A 301 27.01 11.79 14.03
CA LEU A 301 25.95 12.72 14.42
C LEU A 301 25.44 12.45 15.85
N PHE A 302 25.35 11.19 16.24
CA PHE A 302 24.99 10.80 17.60
C PHE A 302 26.06 11.20 18.62
N LYS A 303 27.34 10.95 18.31
CA LYS A 303 28.48 11.34 19.15
C LYS A 303 28.62 12.84 19.34
N ALA A 304 28.19 13.65 18.37
CA ALA A 304 28.17 15.10 18.49
C ALA A 304 27.32 15.57 19.69
N ASN A 305 26.41 14.72 20.21
CA ASN A 305 25.66 14.93 21.45
C ASN A 305 24.89 16.27 21.48
N LEU A 306 24.44 16.70 20.30
CA LEU A 306 23.63 17.90 20.12
C LEU A 306 22.16 17.64 20.48
N SER A 307 21.43 18.71 20.79
CA SER A 307 19.97 18.70 20.79
C SER A 307 19.44 18.95 19.37
N TRP A 308 18.40 18.24 18.95
CA TRP A 308 17.84 18.31 17.59
C TRP A 308 16.41 18.85 17.59
N SER A 309 16.02 19.55 16.52
CA SER A 309 14.64 20.01 16.32
C SER A 309 13.68 18.83 16.12
N LEU A 310 12.38 19.08 16.29
CA LEU A 310 11.33 18.07 16.16
C LEU A 310 10.45 18.34 14.93
N LYS A 311 10.19 17.30 14.14
CA LYS A 311 9.15 17.26 13.11
C LYS A 311 7.99 16.36 13.55
N TYR A 312 6.75 16.73 13.22
CA TYR A 312 5.53 16.03 13.66
C TYR A 312 4.59 15.61 12.52
N ASP A 313 4.63 16.34 11.40
CA ASP A 313 3.85 16.08 10.18
C ASP A 313 4.60 15.13 9.24
N ASP A 314 4.09 14.93 8.03
CA ASP A 314 4.74 14.20 6.95
C ASP A 314 5.47 15.14 5.97
N PHE A 315 6.10 14.58 4.94
CA PHE A 315 6.73 15.32 3.83
C PHE A 315 5.84 15.27 2.57
N PHE A 316 4.52 15.33 2.74
CA PHE A 316 3.56 15.38 1.63
C PHE A 316 2.83 16.73 1.54
N PRO A 317 2.41 17.13 0.33
CA PRO A 317 2.84 16.58 -0.96
C PRO A 317 4.28 17.01 -1.31
N TYR A 318 4.94 16.24 -2.17
CA TYR A 318 6.26 16.59 -2.73
C TYR A 318 6.10 17.48 -3.97
N ALA A 319 6.99 18.47 -4.09
CA ALA A 319 7.18 19.24 -5.31
C ALA A 319 8.67 19.57 -5.51
N ASP A 320 9.19 19.34 -6.72
CA ASP A 320 10.57 19.71 -7.10
C ASP A 320 10.65 21.06 -7.82
N GLY A 321 9.53 21.78 -7.90
CA GLY A 321 9.46 23.14 -8.42
C GLY A 321 8.05 23.74 -8.31
N PRO A 322 7.89 25.04 -8.64
CA PRO A 322 6.64 25.76 -8.46
C PRO A 322 5.39 25.11 -9.09
N HIS A 323 5.51 24.54 -10.28
CA HIS A 323 4.38 23.96 -11.03
C HIS A 323 4.41 22.43 -11.06
N HIS A 324 5.20 21.82 -10.17
CA HIS A 324 5.60 20.43 -10.28
C HIS A 324 5.17 19.64 -9.04
N PHE A 325 3.88 19.65 -8.69
CA PHE A 325 3.38 18.87 -7.57
C PHE A 325 3.19 17.40 -7.98
N TRP A 326 3.91 16.51 -7.30
CA TRP A 326 3.88 15.06 -7.54
C TRP A 326 2.69 14.44 -6.81
N THR A 327 1.48 14.87 -7.18
CA THR A 327 0.23 14.39 -6.57
C THR A 327 -0.65 13.62 -7.54
N GLY A 328 -0.22 13.49 -8.80
CA GLY A 328 -0.89 12.69 -9.82
C GLY A 328 -0.75 11.19 -9.59
N TYR A 329 0.44 10.76 -9.15
CA TYR A 329 0.73 9.35 -8.90
C TYR A 329 -0.07 8.74 -7.74
N PHE A 330 -0.67 9.58 -6.89
CA PHE A 330 -1.63 9.11 -5.89
C PHE A 330 -2.82 8.37 -6.55
N THR A 331 -3.13 8.65 -7.82
CA THR A 331 -4.20 7.98 -8.59
C THR A 331 -3.73 7.25 -9.85
N SER A 332 -2.56 7.55 -10.43
CA SER A 332 -2.07 6.90 -11.66
C SER A 332 -2.17 5.36 -11.62
N ARG A 333 -2.58 4.73 -12.74
CA ARG A 333 -2.86 3.28 -12.82
C ARG A 333 -3.80 2.76 -11.73
N PRO A 334 -5.01 3.34 -11.56
CA PRO A 334 -5.91 2.99 -10.45
C PRO A 334 -6.44 1.55 -10.53
N ALA A 335 -6.40 0.90 -11.69
CA ALA A 335 -6.70 -0.54 -11.79
C ALA A 335 -5.62 -1.38 -11.13
N PHE A 336 -4.34 -1.07 -11.34
CA PHE A 336 -3.22 -1.77 -10.71
C PHE A 336 -3.20 -1.54 -9.20
N LYS A 337 -3.44 -0.31 -8.72
CA LYS A 337 -3.60 -0.01 -7.28
C LYS A 337 -4.68 -0.85 -6.60
N ARG A 338 -5.80 -1.13 -7.29
CA ARG A 338 -6.82 -2.07 -6.77
C ARG A 338 -6.36 -3.52 -6.82
N TYR A 339 -5.64 -3.91 -7.87
CA TYR A 339 -5.13 -5.26 -7.98
C TYR A 339 -4.07 -5.56 -6.90
N GLU A 340 -3.23 -4.59 -6.57
CA GLU A 340 -2.33 -4.61 -5.40
C GLU A 340 -3.12 -4.82 -4.12
N ARG A 341 -4.15 -4.00 -3.85
CA ARG A 341 -4.95 -4.10 -2.62
C ARG A 341 -5.66 -5.44 -2.48
N LEU A 342 -6.23 -5.97 -3.57
CA LEU A 342 -6.83 -7.30 -3.61
C LEU A 342 -5.81 -8.41 -3.38
N SER A 343 -4.64 -8.29 -4.00
CA SER A 343 -3.55 -9.27 -3.88
C SER A 343 -2.94 -9.27 -2.48
N ASN A 344 -2.87 -8.11 -1.81
CA ASN A 344 -2.46 -8.01 -0.42
C ASN A 344 -3.42 -8.78 0.51
N ASN A 345 -4.73 -8.53 0.39
CA ASN A 345 -5.74 -9.29 1.14
C ASN A 345 -5.64 -10.80 0.86
N PHE A 346 -5.56 -11.19 -0.41
CA PHE A 346 -5.47 -12.61 -0.77
C PHE A 346 -4.18 -13.27 -0.27
N LEU A 347 -3.06 -12.54 -0.19
CA LEU A 347 -1.85 -13.01 0.47
C LEU A 347 -2.09 -13.26 1.96
N GLN A 348 -2.82 -12.39 2.67
CA GLN A 348 -3.17 -12.65 4.07
C GLN A 348 -4.07 -13.88 4.23
N VAL A 349 -5.07 -14.06 3.36
CA VAL A 349 -5.91 -15.28 3.31
C VAL A 349 -5.06 -16.53 3.09
N CYS A 350 -4.13 -16.47 2.13
CA CYS A 350 -3.22 -17.56 1.80
C CYS A 350 -2.28 -17.89 2.98
N ASN A 351 -1.66 -16.89 3.60
CA ASN A 351 -0.82 -17.06 4.80
C ASN A 351 -1.58 -17.66 5.99
N GLN A 352 -2.81 -17.18 6.24
CA GLN A 352 -3.66 -17.68 7.31
C GLN A 352 -4.00 -19.15 7.09
N LEU A 353 -4.49 -19.51 5.90
CA LEU A 353 -4.86 -20.89 5.60
C LEU A 353 -3.65 -21.83 5.55
N GLU A 354 -2.49 -21.34 5.12
CA GLU A 354 -1.22 -22.07 5.23
C GLU A 354 -0.89 -22.41 6.68
N ALA A 355 -0.96 -21.42 7.58
CA ALA A 355 -0.70 -21.59 9.00
C ALA A 355 -1.76 -22.44 9.73
N LEU A 356 -3.01 -22.47 9.23
CA LEU A 356 -4.10 -23.21 9.86
C LEU A 356 -4.16 -24.67 9.44
N ALA A 357 -3.94 -24.95 8.16
CA ALA A 357 -3.96 -26.33 7.62
C ALA A 357 -2.60 -27.03 7.70
N GLY A 358 -1.52 -26.28 7.95
CA GLY A 358 -0.16 -26.82 8.09
C GLY A 358 0.39 -27.40 6.78
N PRO A 359 1.24 -28.44 6.84
CA PRO A 359 1.95 -28.97 5.66
C PRO A 359 1.05 -29.35 4.48
N VAL A 360 -0.19 -29.79 4.76
CA VAL A 360 -1.17 -30.19 3.73
C VAL A 360 -1.57 -29.00 2.83
N ALA A 361 -1.50 -27.76 3.33
CA ALA A 361 -1.79 -26.58 2.52
C ALA A 361 -0.81 -26.47 1.34
N ARG A 362 0.47 -26.75 1.56
CA ARG A 362 1.51 -26.71 0.53
C ARG A 362 1.47 -27.95 -0.36
N MET A 363 1.35 -29.13 0.25
CA MET A 363 1.37 -30.41 -0.45
C MET A 363 0.05 -31.13 -0.20
N GLY A 364 -0.93 -30.86 -1.07
CA GLY A 364 -2.29 -31.35 -0.90
C GLY A 364 -2.90 -31.97 -2.16
N PRO A 365 -4.21 -32.26 -2.13
CA PRO A 365 -4.90 -33.04 -3.17
C PRO A 365 -5.05 -32.33 -4.52
N TYR A 366 -4.70 -31.04 -4.62
CA TYR A 366 -4.71 -30.23 -5.85
C TYR A 366 -3.29 -29.91 -6.36
N GLY A 367 -2.25 -30.47 -5.73
CA GLY A 367 -0.85 -30.26 -6.12
C GLY A 367 -0.10 -29.37 -5.14
N GLU A 368 1.06 -28.86 -5.59
CA GLU A 368 1.92 -27.98 -4.83
C GLU A 368 1.37 -26.54 -4.87
N GLY A 369 1.06 -25.99 -3.69
CA GLY A 369 0.67 -24.60 -3.49
C GLY A 369 1.72 -23.88 -2.65
N ASP A 370 1.95 -22.59 -2.95
CA ASP A 370 3.01 -21.83 -2.29
C ASP A 370 2.64 -20.34 -2.13
N SER A 371 2.63 -19.87 -0.88
CA SER A 371 2.44 -18.46 -0.55
C SER A 371 3.65 -17.59 -0.91
N THR A 372 4.85 -18.17 -1.09
CA THR A 372 6.07 -17.41 -1.33
C THR A 372 6.09 -16.71 -2.69
N VAL A 373 5.42 -17.28 -3.69
CA VAL A 373 5.30 -16.69 -5.03
C VAL A 373 4.55 -15.37 -4.95
N LEU A 374 3.36 -15.36 -4.33
CA LEU A 374 2.59 -14.14 -4.14
C LEU A 374 3.28 -13.18 -3.16
N ARG A 375 3.93 -13.67 -2.10
CA ARG A 375 4.68 -12.84 -1.16
C ARG A 375 5.77 -12.03 -1.85
N ARG A 376 6.56 -12.64 -2.74
CA ARG A 376 7.60 -11.95 -3.52
C ARG A 376 7.01 -11.00 -4.56
N ALA A 377 5.91 -11.39 -5.23
CA ALA A 377 5.23 -10.54 -6.20
C ALA A 377 4.64 -9.28 -5.52
N MET A 378 4.00 -9.45 -4.37
CA MET A 378 3.49 -8.35 -3.55
C MET A 378 4.58 -7.44 -3.05
N ALA A 379 5.72 -8.00 -2.63
CA ALA A 379 6.88 -7.23 -2.20
C ALA A 379 7.45 -6.37 -3.35
N VAL A 380 7.53 -6.91 -4.58
CA VAL A 380 7.89 -6.13 -5.78
C VAL A 380 6.85 -5.04 -6.06
N ALA A 381 5.56 -5.34 -5.93
CA ALA A 381 4.49 -4.38 -6.19
C ALA A 381 4.50 -3.15 -5.27
N GLN A 382 5.24 -3.18 -4.16
CA GLN A 382 5.38 -2.01 -3.28
C GLN A 382 6.43 -1.00 -3.76
N HIS A 383 7.28 -1.37 -4.73
CA HIS A 383 8.33 -0.49 -5.28
C HIS A 383 7.76 0.89 -5.66
N HIS A 384 8.57 1.93 -5.53
CA HIS A 384 8.12 3.31 -5.73
C HIS A 384 7.77 3.68 -7.18
N ASP A 385 7.99 2.77 -8.15
CA ASP A 385 7.42 2.85 -9.50
C ASP A 385 6.34 1.82 -9.82
N ALA A 386 6.04 0.91 -8.89
CA ALA A 386 5.02 -0.11 -9.09
C ALA A 386 3.63 0.39 -8.66
N VAL A 387 3.31 0.34 -7.37
CA VAL A 387 1.99 0.76 -6.87
C VAL A 387 1.73 2.25 -7.09
N SER A 388 2.77 3.08 -7.22
CA SER A 388 2.68 4.49 -7.60
C SER A 388 2.12 4.70 -9.02
N GLY A 389 2.31 3.73 -9.92
CA GLY A 389 1.87 3.79 -11.30
C GLY A 389 2.72 4.70 -12.19
N THR A 390 4.04 4.75 -11.93
CA THR A 390 5.02 5.63 -12.59
C THR A 390 6.05 4.89 -13.46
N GLU A 391 5.80 3.61 -13.72
CA GLU A 391 6.54 2.75 -14.64
C GLU A 391 6.05 2.83 -16.08
N LYS A 392 6.85 2.35 -17.03
CA LYS A 392 6.43 2.14 -18.42
C LYS A 392 5.33 1.09 -18.54
N GLN A 393 4.46 1.19 -19.54
CA GLN A 393 3.29 0.31 -19.68
C GLN A 393 3.64 -1.19 -19.71
N HIS A 394 4.76 -1.58 -20.33
CA HIS A 394 5.17 -2.98 -20.38
C HIS A 394 5.67 -3.51 -19.03
N VAL A 395 6.16 -2.64 -18.14
CA VAL A 395 6.56 -2.97 -16.77
C VAL A 395 5.31 -3.12 -15.89
N ALA A 396 4.31 -2.25 -16.07
CA ALA A 396 2.99 -2.41 -15.43
C ALA A 396 2.37 -3.77 -15.74
N ASN A 397 2.48 -4.21 -17.00
CA ASN A 397 2.05 -5.54 -17.43
C ASN A 397 2.84 -6.67 -16.77
N ASP A 398 4.16 -6.50 -16.55
CA ASP A 398 5.00 -7.47 -15.84
C ASP A 398 4.60 -7.58 -14.36
N TYR A 399 4.33 -6.46 -13.69
CA TYR A 399 3.83 -6.47 -12.32
C TYR A 399 2.49 -7.20 -12.19
N ALA A 400 1.53 -6.90 -13.07
CA ALA A 400 0.24 -7.59 -13.11
C ALA A 400 0.42 -9.10 -13.37
N LYS A 401 1.33 -9.48 -14.27
CA LYS A 401 1.68 -10.89 -14.55
C LYS A 401 2.25 -11.60 -13.33
N ARG A 402 3.14 -10.95 -12.57
CA ARG A 402 3.73 -11.52 -11.34
C ARG A 402 2.67 -11.73 -10.26
N LEU A 403 1.77 -10.76 -10.06
CA LEU A 403 0.64 -10.91 -9.14
C LEU A 403 -0.26 -12.08 -9.58
N ALA A 404 -0.61 -12.16 -10.86
CA ALA A 404 -1.43 -13.26 -11.38
C ALA A 404 -0.81 -14.65 -11.12
N ALA A 405 0.49 -14.83 -11.38
CA ALA A 405 1.19 -16.06 -11.06
C ALA A 405 1.17 -16.39 -9.56
N GLY A 406 1.26 -15.36 -8.70
CA GLY A 406 1.11 -15.53 -7.26
C GLY A 406 -0.30 -15.93 -6.84
N TRP A 407 -1.34 -15.38 -7.48
CA TRP A 407 -2.73 -15.79 -7.27
C TRP A 407 -2.92 -17.26 -7.61
N ASP A 408 -2.42 -17.73 -8.75
CA ASP A 408 -2.55 -19.13 -9.17
C ASP A 408 -1.94 -20.08 -8.13
N ALA A 409 -0.73 -19.79 -7.64
CA ALA A 409 -0.06 -20.59 -6.61
C ALA A 409 -0.84 -20.59 -5.26
N CYS A 410 -1.37 -19.44 -4.85
CA CYS A 410 -2.18 -19.33 -3.64
C CYS A 410 -3.56 -19.96 -3.78
N GLN A 411 -4.17 -19.98 -4.97
CA GLN A 411 -5.45 -20.67 -5.19
C GLN A 411 -5.32 -22.19 -4.99
N VAL A 412 -4.20 -22.79 -5.42
CA VAL A 412 -3.89 -24.20 -5.13
C VAL A 412 -3.74 -24.41 -3.61
N LEU A 413 -2.98 -23.53 -2.93
CA LEU A 413 -2.79 -23.60 -1.49
C LEU A 413 -4.11 -23.48 -0.71
N VAL A 414 -4.93 -22.49 -1.04
CA VAL A 414 -6.25 -22.27 -0.43
C VAL A 414 -7.17 -23.47 -0.68
N SER A 415 -7.14 -24.04 -1.89
CA SER A 415 -7.91 -25.25 -2.22
C SER A 415 -7.48 -26.46 -1.38
N ASN A 416 -6.18 -26.68 -1.23
CA ASN A 416 -5.62 -27.73 -0.38
C ASN A 416 -6.04 -27.54 1.09
N ALA A 417 -5.91 -26.33 1.61
CA ALA A 417 -6.29 -25.99 2.98
C ALA A 417 -7.80 -26.17 3.22
N LEU A 418 -8.65 -25.70 2.30
CA LEU A 418 -10.10 -25.87 2.40
C LEU A 418 -10.50 -27.34 2.33
N ALA A 419 -9.90 -28.17 1.47
CA ALA A 419 -10.19 -29.61 1.46
C ALA A 419 -9.83 -30.29 2.78
N SER A 420 -8.66 -29.96 3.33
CA SER A 420 -8.19 -30.51 4.61
C SER A 420 -9.09 -30.12 5.79
N ILE A 421 -9.34 -28.81 5.94
CA ILE A 421 -10.12 -28.25 7.05
C ILE A 421 -11.60 -28.68 6.94
N SER A 422 -12.18 -28.64 5.73
CA SER A 422 -13.59 -29.02 5.55
C SER A 422 -13.84 -30.51 5.58
N GLY A 423 -12.80 -31.33 5.37
CA GLY A 423 -12.93 -32.78 5.19
C GLY A 423 -13.57 -33.17 3.87
N ASN A 424 -13.70 -32.26 2.90
CA ASN A 424 -14.38 -32.49 1.63
C ASN A 424 -13.52 -32.02 0.44
N LYS A 425 -13.25 -32.92 -0.51
CA LYS A 425 -12.48 -32.63 -1.73
C LYS A 425 -13.44 -32.21 -2.85
N GLU A 426 -13.75 -30.92 -2.91
CA GLU A 426 -14.59 -30.33 -3.96
C GLU A 426 -13.79 -29.94 -5.21
N ASN A 427 -14.43 -29.56 -6.31
CA ASN A 427 -13.74 -28.82 -7.37
C ASN A 427 -13.84 -27.32 -7.08
N PHE A 428 -12.87 -26.78 -6.35
CA PHE A 428 -12.87 -25.37 -5.96
C PHE A 428 -12.60 -24.46 -7.16
N ILE A 429 -13.43 -23.43 -7.31
CA ILE A 429 -13.44 -22.50 -8.44
C ILE A 429 -13.38 -21.06 -7.90
N TYR A 430 -12.49 -20.27 -8.49
CA TYR A 430 -12.29 -18.86 -8.17
C TYR A 430 -12.78 -18.00 -9.33
N CYS A 431 -13.69 -17.06 -9.05
CA CYS A 431 -14.22 -16.15 -10.05
C CYS A 431 -13.59 -14.76 -9.89
N ASN A 432 -12.48 -14.54 -10.62
CA ASN A 432 -11.70 -13.30 -10.54
C ASN A 432 -12.33 -12.11 -11.29
N TYR A 433 -13.47 -12.33 -11.98
CA TYR A 433 -14.17 -11.33 -12.79
C TYR A 433 -15.58 -10.99 -12.27
N LEU A 434 -15.82 -11.19 -10.96
CA LEU A 434 -17.11 -10.83 -10.34
C LEU A 434 -17.44 -9.34 -10.46
N ASN A 435 -16.43 -8.48 -10.50
CA ASN A 435 -16.63 -7.04 -10.68
C ASN A 435 -17.27 -6.66 -12.02
N ILE A 436 -17.20 -7.52 -13.04
CA ILE A 436 -17.85 -7.36 -14.34
C ILE A 436 -18.96 -8.42 -14.56
N SER A 437 -19.44 -9.03 -13.48
CA SER A 437 -20.51 -10.04 -13.48
C SER A 437 -20.18 -11.23 -14.40
N VAL A 438 -18.97 -11.78 -14.29
CA VAL A 438 -18.53 -13.01 -14.97
C VAL A 438 -18.12 -14.07 -13.96
N CYS A 439 -18.75 -15.24 -14.03
CA CYS A 439 -18.36 -16.44 -13.29
C CYS A 439 -18.93 -17.70 -13.97
N PRO A 440 -18.09 -18.48 -14.69
CA PRO A 440 -18.57 -19.61 -15.51
C PRO A 440 -19.42 -20.66 -14.77
N LEU A 441 -19.10 -20.94 -13.51
CA LEU A 441 -19.84 -21.93 -12.70
C LEU A 441 -21.27 -21.46 -12.40
N THR A 442 -21.45 -20.23 -11.93
CA THR A 442 -22.76 -19.73 -11.49
C THR A 442 -23.68 -19.38 -12.67
N GLU A 443 -23.09 -19.18 -13.85
CA GLU A 443 -23.81 -18.95 -15.11
C GLU A 443 -24.40 -20.24 -15.71
N SER A 444 -23.71 -21.37 -15.54
CA SER A 444 -24.04 -22.65 -16.19
C SER A 444 -24.69 -23.66 -15.24
N ALA A 445 -24.30 -23.71 -13.97
CA ALA A 445 -24.78 -24.72 -13.04
C ALA A 445 -26.19 -24.43 -12.50
N SER A 446 -27.01 -25.48 -12.38
CA SER A 446 -28.30 -25.41 -11.68
C SER A 446 -28.15 -25.46 -10.16
N THR A 447 -27.07 -26.05 -9.66
CA THR A 447 -26.76 -26.16 -8.24
C THR A 447 -25.27 -25.91 -8.05
N PHE A 448 -24.90 -25.15 -7.03
CA PHE A 448 -23.51 -24.93 -6.66
C PHE A 448 -23.39 -24.55 -5.18
N MET A 449 -22.17 -24.67 -4.65
CA MET A 449 -21.79 -24.26 -3.30
C MET A 449 -21.05 -22.92 -3.33
N VAL A 450 -21.26 -22.13 -2.28
CA VAL A 450 -20.56 -20.87 -2.05
C VAL A 450 -19.89 -20.93 -0.68
N ILE A 451 -18.57 -20.88 -0.67
CA ILE A 451 -17.75 -20.89 0.55
C ILE A 451 -17.24 -19.46 0.76
N LEU A 452 -17.65 -18.85 1.87
CA LEU A 452 -17.22 -17.53 2.30
C LEU A 452 -16.15 -17.71 3.38
N TYR A 453 -14.88 -17.46 3.06
CA TYR A 453 -13.80 -17.41 4.05
C TYR A 453 -13.63 -15.99 4.58
N ASN A 454 -13.70 -15.84 5.90
CA ASN A 454 -13.52 -14.59 6.62
C ASN A 454 -12.13 -14.55 7.25
N PRO A 455 -11.23 -13.67 6.76
CA PRO A 455 -9.89 -13.53 7.31
C PRO A 455 -9.81 -12.63 8.56
N LEU A 456 -10.92 -12.01 8.98
CA LEU A 456 -10.96 -11.18 10.18
C LEU A 456 -11.07 -12.02 11.45
N GLY A 457 -10.49 -11.52 12.55
CA GLY A 457 -10.61 -12.11 13.87
C GLY A 457 -11.97 -11.91 14.55
N ARG A 458 -12.99 -11.45 13.82
CA ARG A 458 -14.38 -11.28 14.29
C ARG A 458 -15.35 -11.78 13.25
N ARG A 459 -16.59 -12.07 13.63
CA ARG A 459 -17.63 -12.45 12.68
C ARG A 459 -17.88 -11.34 11.67
N VAL A 460 -18.08 -11.73 10.40
CA VAL A 460 -18.44 -10.80 9.33
C VAL A 460 -19.80 -11.19 8.76
N SER A 461 -20.60 -10.17 8.46
CA SER A 461 -21.75 -10.26 7.57
C SER A 461 -21.37 -9.62 6.23
N TRP A 462 -21.62 -10.31 5.13
CA TRP A 462 -21.23 -9.90 3.78
C TRP A 462 -22.36 -10.16 2.80
N ASN A 463 -22.69 -9.17 1.97
CA ASN A 463 -23.67 -9.34 0.91
C ASN A 463 -22.99 -9.97 -0.31
N ILE A 464 -23.33 -11.24 -0.59
CA ILE A 464 -22.82 -11.97 -1.75
C ILE A 464 -23.64 -11.56 -2.97
N ARG A 465 -22.95 -11.21 -4.06
CA ARG A 465 -23.52 -10.89 -5.37
C ARG A 465 -22.85 -11.76 -6.43
N LEU A 466 -23.59 -12.68 -7.04
CA LEU A 466 -23.06 -13.65 -8.02
C LEU A 466 -23.78 -13.55 -9.37
N PRO A 467 -23.06 -13.54 -10.50
CA PRO A 467 -23.66 -13.50 -11.82
C PRO A 467 -24.35 -14.83 -12.17
N VAL A 468 -25.59 -14.79 -12.62
CA VAL A 468 -26.43 -15.97 -12.86
C VAL A 468 -27.31 -15.81 -14.10
N LYS A 469 -27.77 -16.94 -14.66
CA LYS A 469 -28.67 -16.97 -15.83
C LYS A 469 -30.14 -17.20 -15.48
N GLY A 470 -30.44 -17.69 -14.27
CA GLY A 470 -31.80 -17.94 -13.80
C GLY A 470 -32.49 -16.69 -13.26
N ALA A 471 -33.82 -16.70 -13.27
CA ALA A 471 -34.65 -15.65 -12.68
C ALA A 471 -35.07 -15.95 -11.22
N ALA A 472 -34.82 -17.16 -10.73
CA ALA A 472 -35.20 -17.57 -9.39
C ALA A 472 -34.21 -18.63 -8.84
N TYR A 473 -33.84 -18.45 -7.57
CA TYR A 473 -32.92 -19.29 -6.83
C TYR A 473 -33.41 -19.48 -5.40
N SER A 474 -32.97 -20.55 -4.75
CA SER A 474 -33.06 -20.77 -3.31
C SER A 474 -31.67 -20.91 -2.76
N VAL A 475 -31.38 -20.22 -1.66
CA VAL A 475 -30.10 -20.31 -0.95
C VAL A 475 -30.31 -20.98 0.40
N THR A 476 -29.44 -21.91 0.77
CA THR A 476 -29.47 -22.63 2.04
C THR A 476 -28.16 -22.40 2.79
N ASP A 477 -28.25 -22.07 4.07
CA ASP A 477 -27.12 -21.80 4.95
C ASP A 477 -26.43 -23.10 5.44
N PRO A 478 -25.31 -23.00 6.19
CA PRO A 478 -24.65 -24.17 6.77
C PRO A 478 -25.54 -25.05 7.67
N ASN A 479 -26.58 -24.47 8.29
CA ASN A 479 -27.51 -25.15 9.19
C ASN A 479 -28.70 -25.80 8.48
N GLY A 480 -28.80 -25.65 7.15
CA GLY A 480 -29.93 -26.17 6.37
C GLY A 480 -31.14 -25.22 6.31
N GLN A 481 -31.00 -23.98 6.77
CA GLN A 481 -32.07 -22.97 6.75
C GLN A 481 -32.04 -22.18 5.44
N THR A 482 -33.22 -21.84 4.92
CA THR A 482 -33.33 -20.98 3.72
C THR A 482 -32.94 -19.55 4.06
N VAL A 483 -32.02 -18.98 3.28
CA VAL A 483 -31.60 -17.58 3.37
C VAL A 483 -32.44 -16.76 2.40
N LEU A 484 -32.90 -15.59 2.85
CA LEU A 484 -33.55 -14.63 1.95
C LEU A 484 -32.57 -14.27 0.82
N ASN A 485 -33.02 -14.42 -0.43
CA ASN A 485 -32.25 -14.07 -1.60
C ASN A 485 -33.10 -13.32 -2.62
N GLU A 486 -32.47 -12.44 -3.38
CA GLU A 486 -33.10 -11.63 -4.42
C GLU A 486 -32.29 -11.76 -5.71
N VAL A 487 -32.94 -11.54 -6.85
CA VAL A 487 -32.30 -11.59 -8.17
C VAL A 487 -32.54 -10.25 -8.86
N VAL A 488 -31.47 -9.57 -9.22
CA VAL A 488 -31.52 -8.27 -9.92
C VAL A 488 -30.95 -8.42 -11.32
N PRO A 489 -31.44 -7.67 -12.33
CA PRO A 489 -30.84 -7.72 -13.66
C PRO A 489 -29.40 -7.19 -13.64
N VAL A 490 -28.51 -7.79 -14.44
CA VAL A 490 -27.19 -7.20 -14.69
C VAL A 490 -27.39 -5.84 -15.35
N SER A 491 -26.74 -4.81 -14.83
CA SER A 491 -26.92 -3.46 -15.31
C SER A 491 -26.33 -3.25 -16.72
N ASN A 492 -26.89 -2.29 -17.46
CA ASN A 492 -26.43 -1.98 -18.83
C ASN A 492 -24.95 -1.57 -18.89
N PHE A 493 -24.44 -0.84 -17.89
CA PHE A 493 -23.03 -0.44 -17.85
C PHE A 493 -22.12 -1.62 -17.50
N THR A 494 -22.57 -2.58 -16.68
CA THR A 494 -21.79 -3.82 -16.48
C THR A 494 -21.75 -4.67 -17.74
N TRP A 495 -22.87 -4.77 -18.48
CA TRP A 495 -22.88 -5.37 -19.81
C TRP A 495 -21.88 -4.71 -20.76
N ALA A 496 -21.82 -3.37 -20.77
CA ALA A 496 -20.88 -2.63 -21.62
C ALA A 496 -19.40 -2.92 -21.30
N VAL A 497 -19.04 -3.04 -20.01
CA VAL A 497 -17.67 -3.37 -19.59
C VAL A 497 -17.33 -4.85 -19.82
N ARG A 498 -18.29 -5.74 -19.56
CA ARG A 498 -18.11 -7.19 -19.74
C ARG A 498 -17.90 -7.54 -21.21
N ARG A 499 -18.68 -6.92 -22.11
CA ARG A 499 -18.82 -7.29 -23.52
C ARG A 499 -19.24 -8.76 -23.65
N ASP A 500 -18.47 -9.56 -24.38
CA ASP A 500 -18.72 -10.96 -24.73
C ASP A 500 -18.14 -11.98 -23.71
N ARG A 501 -17.51 -11.53 -22.62
CA ARG A 501 -16.82 -12.40 -21.66
C ARG A 501 -17.73 -13.21 -20.72
N GLY A 502 -19.05 -13.08 -20.79
CA GLY A 502 -19.99 -13.86 -19.97
C GLY A 502 -21.45 -13.68 -20.37
N ASP A 503 -22.28 -14.60 -19.87
CA ASP A 503 -23.68 -14.83 -20.29
C ASP A 503 -24.70 -14.53 -19.17
N ALA A 504 -24.26 -14.15 -17.97
CA ALA A 504 -25.18 -13.83 -16.89
C ALA A 504 -26.14 -12.69 -17.29
N THR A 505 -27.42 -12.92 -17.09
CA THR A 505 -28.49 -11.94 -17.33
C THR A 505 -28.92 -11.25 -16.04
N HIS A 506 -28.65 -11.89 -14.90
CA HIS A 506 -29.02 -11.41 -13.58
C HIS A 506 -27.86 -11.61 -12.59
N GLU A 507 -28.00 -11.03 -11.41
CA GLU A 507 -27.12 -11.22 -10.26
C GLU A 507 -27.96 -11.67 -9.08
N LEU A 508 -27.57 -12.81 -8.49
CA LEU A 508 -28.13 -13.35 -7.26
C LEU A 508 -27.50 -12.63 -6.08
N ILE A 509 -28.34 -12.09 -5.20
CA ILE A 509 -27.93 -11.37 -3.99
C ILE A 509 -28.45 -12.11 -2.77
N PHE A 510 -27.59 -12.35 -1.77
CA PHE A 510 -28.00 -12.85 -0.46
C PHE A 510 -26.98 -12.46 0.63
N PRO A 511 -27.42 -12.23 1.86
CA PRO A 511 -26.53 -12.01 2.99
C PRO A 511 -25.90 -13.34 3.42
N ALA A 512 -24.60 -13.32 3.68
CA ALA A 512 -23.86 -14.44 4.22
C ALA A 512 -23.08 -14.01 5.47
N SER A 513 -22.85 -14.94 6.38
CA SER A 513 -22.04 -14.71 7.58
C SER A 513 -21.04 -15.83 7.75
N ALA A 514 -19.80 -15.44 8.04
CA ALA A 514 -18.71 -16.36 8.34
C ALA A 514 -18.15 -16.06 9.74
N PRO A 515 -17.81 -17.12 10.50
CA PRO A 515 -17.21 -16.96 11.83
C PRO A 515 -15.81 -16.32 11.74
N PRO A 516 -15.24 -15.88 12.87
CA PRO A 516 -13.88 -15.35 12.92
C PRO A 516 -12.83 -16.32 12.36
N LEU A 517 -11.92 -15.82 11.52
CA LEU A 517 -10.80 -16.58 10.94
C LEU A 517 -11.26 -17.97 10.47
N GLY A 518 -12.27 -17.99 9.61
CA GLY A 518 -13.08 -19.19 9.41
C GLY A 518 -13.96 -19.10 8.17
N TYR A 519 -14.72 -20.15 7.89
CA TYR A 519 -15.61 -20.15 6.72
C TYR A 519 -17.02 -20.65 7.03
N SER A 520 -17.95 -20.29 6.15
CA SER A 520 -19.31 -20.84 6.06
C SER A 520 -19.59 -21.28 4.63
N SER A 521 -20.22 -22.45 4.46
CA SER A 521 -20.63 -22.99 3.16
C SER A 521 -22.14 -22.89 2.96
N TYR A 522 -22.55 -22.25 1.87
CA TYR A 522 -23.92 -22.12 1.42
C TYR A 522 -24.17 -23.02 0.21
N THR A 523 -25.41 -23.47 0.03
CA THR A 523 -25.85 -24.18 -1.18
C THR A 523 -26.84 -23.32 -1.93
N VAL A 524 -26.64 -23.18 -3.24
CA VAL A 524 -27.51 -22.41 -4.13
C VAL A 524 -28.14 -23.36 -5.13
N LEU A 525 -29.47 -23.31 -5.25
CA LEU A 525 -30.26 -24.12 -6.17
C LEU A 525 -31.10 -23.21 -7.07
N LYS A 526 -30.97 -23.35 -8.38
CA LYS A 526 -31.83 -22.72 -9.38
C LYS A 526 -33.22 -23.33 -9.31
N THR A 527 -34.24 -22.51 -9.09
CA THR A 527 -35.63 -22.98 -8.98
C THR A 527 -36.40 -22.71 -10.26
N ALA A 528 -37.37 -23.58 -10.57
CA ALA A 528 -38.27 -23.33 -11.69
C ALA A 528 -39.16 -22.13 -11.36
N SER A 529 -39.34 -21.23 -12.33
CA SER A 529 -40.25 -20.07 -12.32
C SER A 529 -41.74 -20.47 -12.15
N ARG A 530 -42.07 -21.69 -11.70
CA ARG A 530 -43.46 -22.16 -11.52
C ARG A 530 -44.28 -21.27 -10.58
N ASP A 531 -43.63 -20.63 -9.60
CA ASP A 531 -44.30 -19.70 -8.68
C ASP A 531 -44.45 -18.28 -9.24
N LEU A 532 -43.87 -17.99 -10.41
CA LEU A 532 -44.17 -16.76 -11.16
C LEU A 532 -45.48 -16.92 -11.94
N ARG A 533 -45.90 -18.06 -12.51
CA ARG A 533 -47.20 -18.06 -13.21
C ARG A 533 -48.40 -17.78 -12.29
N SER A 534 -48.36 -18.24 -11.04
CA SER A 534 -49.38 -17.95 -10.02
C SER A 534 -49.28 -16.51 -9.47
N ARG A 535 -48.06 -16.03 -9.18
CA ARG A 535 -47.82 -14.66 -8.65
C ARG A 535 -47.87 -13.57 -9.72
N LEU A 536 -47.49 -13.89 -10.95
CA LEU A 536 -47.57 -13.05 -12.14
C LEU A 536 -49.01 -13.05 -12.68
N ALA A 537 -49.81 -14.12 -12.56
CA ALA A 537 -51.26 -14.02 -12.84
C ALA A 537 -51.99 -13.13 -11.82
N LYS A 538 -51.56 -13.14 -10.55
CA LYS A 538 -52.08 -12.22 -9.53
C LYS A 538 -51.56 -10.78 -9.72
N ARG A 539 -50.27 -10.60 -10.05
CA ARG A 539 -49.67 -9.30 -10.39
C ARG A 539 -50.12 -8.75 -11.74
N ILE A 540 -50.41 -9.55 -12.76
CA ILE A 540 -50.91 -9.07 -14.07
C ILE A 540 -52.37 -8.61 -13.94
N ARG A 541 -53.15 -9.18 -13.00
CA ARG A 541 -54.47 -8.66 -12.65
C ARG A 541 -54.43 -7.37 -11.82
N GLU A 542 -53.31 -7.08 -11.15
CA GLU A 542 -53.11 -5.86 -10.34
C GLU A 542 -52.16 -4.81 -10.99
N GLN A 543 -51.40 -5.18 -12.02
CA GLN A 543 -50.39 -4.37 -12.74
C GLN A 543 -50.57 -4.47 -14.27
N ALA A 544 -51.82 -4.42 -14.74
CA ALA A 544 -52.10 -4.12 -16.14
C ALA A 544 -51.77 -2.65 -16.45
N GLN A 545 -50.48 -2.30 -16.35
CA GLN A 545 -49.76 -1.18 -16.93
C GLN A 545 -48.32 -1.25 -16.37
N PRO A 546 -47.27 -1.46 -17.18
CA PRO A 546 -45.94 -1.09 -16.76
C PRO A 546 -45.92 0.43 -16.70
N ARG A 547 -46.15 1.00 -15.52
CA ARG A 547 -45.76 2.38 -15.27
C ARG A 547 -44.23 2.41 -15.31
N VAL A 548 -43.70 2.70 -16.49
CA VAL A 548 -42.53 3.54 -16.61
C VAL A 548 -42.95 4.87 -15.99
N ASP A 549 -42.92 4.96 -14.65
CA ASP A 549 -43.01 6.23 -13.98
C ASP A 549 -41.72 6.96 -14.34
N ALA A 550 -41.78 7.69 -15.46
CA ALA A 550 -41.06 8.93 -15.59
C ALA A 550 -41.39 9.71 -14.32
N TRP A 551 -40.46 9.76 -13.38
CA TRP A 551 -40.13 10.85 -12.46
C TRP A 551 -39.02 10.31 -11.56
N SER A 552 -37.88 11.00 -11.59
CA SER A 552 -36.63 10.70 -10.91
C SER A 552 -36.81 10.11 -9.50
N PRO A 553 -36.07 9.06 -9.13
CA PRO A 553 -36.17 8.44 -7.81
C PRO A 553 -35.96 9.50 -6.74
N ARG A 554 -36.82 9.51 -5.71
CA ARG A 554 -36.76 10.51 -4.65
C ARG A 554 -35.89 10.08 -3.47
N GLU A 555 -35.84 8.77 -3.20
CA GLU A 555 -35.15 8.23 -2.03
C GLU A 555 -34.83 6.74 -2.12
N ILE A 556 -33.80 6.32 -1.39
CA ILE A 556 -33.57 4.94 -0.93
C ILE A 556 -33.38 4.95 0.58
N GLN A 557 -33.74 3.85 1.25
CA GLN A 557 -33.70 3.76 2.71
C GLN A 557 -33.48 2.32 3.17
N ASN A 558 -32.74 2.15 4.26
CA ASN A 558 -32.70 0.92 5.06
C ASN A 558 -32.96 1.23 6.55
N GLU A 559 -32.59 0.33 7.45
CA GLU A 559 -32.82 0.47 8.88
C GLU A 559 -32.01 1.61 9.52
N HIS A 560 -30.87 1.98 8.93
CA HIS A 560 -29.89 2.89 9.51
C HIS A 560 -29.82 4.24 8.79
N LEU A 561 -30.00 4.24 7.46
CA LEU A 561 -29.79 5.39 6.60
C LEU A 561 -30.96 5.63 5.63
N GLN A 562 -31.16 6.89 5.30
CA GLN A 562 -31.98 7.34 4.16
C GLN A 562 -31.15 8.27 3.29
N VAL A 563 -31.20 8.06 1.97
CA VAL A 563 -30.51 8.90 0.98
C VAL A 563 -31.55 9.50 0.05
N LEU A 564 -31.55 10.83 -0.07
CA LEU A 564 -32.48 11.56 -0.92
C LEU A 564 -31.77 12.01 -2.21
N PHE A 565 -32.53 12.02 -3.30
CA PHE A 565 -32.04 12.45 -4.61
C PHE A 565 -32.82 13.66 -5.11
N ASP A 566 -32.12 14.54 -5.81
CA ASP A 566 -32.74 15.67 -6.46
C ASP A 566 -33.52 15.19 -7.70
N PRO A 567 -34.83 15.50 -7.81
CA PRO A 567 -35.66 14.96 -8.87
C PRO A 567 -35.41 15.61 -10.25
N VAL A 568 -34.68 16.71 -10.32
CA VAL A 568 -34.37 17.40 -11.58
C VAL A 568 -33.03 16.91 -12.14
N THR A 569 -32.03 16.77 -11.27
CA THR A 569 -30.67 16.41 -11.63
C THR A 569 -30.37 14.92 -11.49
N GLY A 570 -31.12 14.18 -10.68
CA GLY A 570 -30.86 12.77 -10.37
C GLY A 570 -29.65 12.54 -9.45
N LEU A 571 -29.06 13.61 -8.92
CA LEU A 571 -27.90 13.55 -8.02
C LEU A 571 -28.32 13.27 -6.58
N LEU A 572 -27.40 12.72 -5.79
CA LEU A 572 -27.55 12.64 -4.34
C LEU A 572 -27.69 14.08 -3.81
N ARG A 573 -28.64 14.31 -2.90
CA ARG A 573 -28.95 15.63 -2.33
C ARG A 573 -28.79 15.67 -0.80
N GLU A 574 -29.04 14.56 -0.13
CA GLU A 574 -29.04 14.50 1.33
C GLU A 574 -28.78 13.07 1.81
N ILE A 575 -28.02 12.95 2.90
CA ILE A 575 -27.86 11.70 3.66
C ILE A 575 -28.43 11.93 5.05
N GLN A 576 -29.26 11.00 5.51
CA GLN A 576 -29.81 10.98 6.85
C GLN A 576 -29.36 9.72 7.56
N ASN A 577 -28.80 9.89 8.76
CA ASN A 577 -28.52 8.80 9.69
C ASN A 577 -29.68 8.73 10.69
N LEU A 578 -30.49 7.68 10.54
CA LEU A 578 -31.73 7.45 11.26
C LEU A 578 -31.47 7.00 12.70
N ASP A 579 -30.37 6.28 12.96
CA ASP A 579 -29.99 5.82 14.30
C ASP A 579 -29.70 6.99 15.24
N LYS A 580 -29.18 8.09 14.69
CA LYS A 580 -28.79 9.30 15.43
C LYS A 580 -29.71 10.49 15.19
N SER A 581 -30.71 10.34 14.32
CA SER A 581 -31.59 11.43 13.88
C SER A 581 -30.82 12.66 13.39
N ILE A 582 -29.77 12.44 12.60
CA ILE A 582 -28.97 13.52 11.99
C ILE A 582 -29.13 13.50 10.47
N SER A 583 -29.10 14.67 9.84
CA SER A 583 -29.15 14.83 8.40
C SER A 583 -28.10 15.83 7.95
N LEU A 584 -27.53 15.58 6.77
CA LEU A 584 -26.62 16.50 6.10
C LEU A 584 -27.01 16.62 4.62
N PRO A 585 -27.27 17.85 4.13
CA PRO A 585 -27.29 18.12 2.69
C PRO A 585 -25.91 17.81 2.10
N VAL A 586 -25.87 16.87 1.17
CA VAL A 586 -24.65 16.43 0.48
C VAL A 586 -24.99 16.31 -1.00
N SER A 587 -24.25 17.00 -1.87
CA SER A 587 -24.30 16.73 -3.31
C SER A 587 -23.08 15.94 -3.72
N GLN A 588 -23.27 14.84 -4.46
CA GLN A 588 -22.17 14.11 -5.09
C GLN A 588 -22.32 14.15 -6.60
N ASN A 589 -21.22 14.49 -7.30
CA ASN A 589 -21.17 14.50 -8.76
C ASN A 589 -19.74 14.20 -9.26
N PHE A 590 -19.62 13.84 -10.55
CA PHE A 590 -18.34 13.65 -11.22
C PHE A 590 -17.91 14.91 -11.98
N PHE A 591 -16.62 15.21 -11.85
CA PHE A 591 -15.97 16.28 -12.58
C PHE A 591 -14.65 15.77 -13.17
N TRP A 592 -14.01 16.58 -13.99
CA TRP A 592 -12.65 16.34 -14.44
C TRP A 592 -11.86 17.64 -14.51
N TYR A 593 -10.59 17.56 -14.12
CA TYR A 593 -9.62 18.60 -14.43
C TYR A 593 -9.02 18.35 -15.82
N ASN A 594 -8.89 19.40 -16.61
CA ASN A 594 -8.15 19.33 -17.86
C ASN A 594 -6.66 19.36 -17.54
N ALA A 595 -5.94 18.35 -18.02
CA ALA A 595 -4.50 18.23 -17.82
C ALA A 595 -3.77 19.36 -18.54
N SER A 596 -2.91 20.09 -17.83
CA SER A 596 -2.03 21.08 -18.46
C SER A 596 -1.01 20.39 -19.36
N ILE A 597 -0.71 21.04 -20.49
CA ILE A 597 0.36 20.63 -21.43
C ILE A 597 1.57 21.58 -21.34
N GLY A 598 1.60 22.43 -20.32
CA GLY A 598 2.46 23.62 -20.27
C GLY A 598 1.71 24.89 -20.65
N ASN A 599 2.26 26.03 -20.24
CA ASN A 599 1.80 27.38 -20.57
C ASN A 599 3.00 28.35 -20.56
N ASP A 600 2.75 29.64 -20.75
CA ASP A 600 3.80 30.67 -20.76
C ASP A 600 4.57 30.79 -19.43
N ASP A 601 3.95 30.41 -18.31
CA ASP A 601 4.58 30.44 -16.97
C ASP A 601 5.51 29.24 -16.74
N SER A 602 5.14 28.06 -17.27
CA SER A 602 5.93 26.83 -17.14
C SER A 602 5.55 25.81 -18.20
N ALA A 603 6.57 25.18 -18.80
CA ALA A 603 6.41 24.08 -19.74
C ALA A 603 5.95 22.75 -19.09
N GLN A 604 5.78 22.68 -17.77
CA GLN A 604 5.42 21.44 -17.08
C GLN A 604 4.04 20.92 -17.52
N ALA A 605 3.99 19.72 -18.08
CA ALA A 605 2.74 19.01 -18.33
C ALA A 605 2.30 18.20 -17.11
N SER A 606 1.02 17.81 -17.06
CA SER A 606 0.58 16.73 -16.16
C SER A 606 0.91 15.36 -16.78
N GLY A 607 1.34 14.42 -15.95
CA GLY A 607 1.76 13.07 -16.38
C GLY A 607 1.57 12.03 -15.29
N ALA A 608 2.33 10.93 -15.37
CA ALA A 608 2.21 9.82 -14.43
C ALA A 608 2.51 10.24 -12.97
N TYR A 609 3.46 11.15 -12.77
CA TYR A 609 3.88 11.67 -11.48
C TYR A 609 3.09 12.92 -11.09
N ILE A 610 3.09 13.90 -12.00
CA ILE A 610 2.64 15.27 -11.74
C ILE A 610 1.17 15.44 -12.04
N PHE A 611 0.45 16.04 -11.08
CA PHE A 611 -0.87 16.59 -11.31
C PHE A 611 -0.73 18.10 -11.50
N ARG A 612 -1.05 18.58 -12.70
CA ARG A 612 -1.07 20.01 -13.00
C ARG A 612 -2.34 20.34 -13.78
N PRO A 613 -3.43 20.72 -13.11
CA PRO A 613 -4.65 21.11 -13.81
C PRO A 613 -4.40 22.44 -14.54
N ASN A 614 -4.94 22.60 -15.75
CA ASN A 614 -4.77 23.84 -16.53
C ASN A 614 -5.48 25.05 -15.89
N ARG A 615 -6.43 24.81 -14.98
CA ARG A 615 -7.17 25.81 -14.20
C ARG A 615 -7.76 25.15 -12.95
N SER A 616 -8.05 25.95 -11.93
CA SER A 616 -8.56 25.44 -10.64
C SER A 616 -10.01 24.96 -10.67
N GLU A 617 -10.82 25.42 -11.63
CA GLU A 617 -12.22 25.00 -11.75
C GLU A 617 -12.36 23.77 -12.68
N PRO A 618 -12.79 22.61 -12.17
CA PRO A 618 -12.97 21.44 -13.02
C PRO A 618 -14.26 21.53 -13.83
N PHE A 619 -14.34 20.71 -14.87
CA PHE A 619 -15.53 20.59 -15.72
C PHE A 619 -16.44 19.48 -15.20
N ARG A 620 -17.75 19.74 -15.14
CA ARG A 620 -18.73 18.69 -14.81
C ARG A 620 -18.72 17.63 -15.91
N VAL A 621 -18.73 16.35 -15.55
CA VAL A 621 -18.98 15.27 -16.52
C VAL A 621 -20.40 15.38 -17.07
N ALA A 622 -21.37 15.65 -16.20
CA ALA A 622 -22.75 15.96 -16.58
C ALA A 622 -23.45 16.83 -15.53
N GLY A 623 -24.39 17.67 -15.99
CA GLY A 623 -25.25 18.46 -15.11
C GLY A 623 -26.44 17.68 -14.53
N ARG A 624 -26.78 16.53 -15.12
CA ARG A 624 -27.85 15.63 -14.69
C ARG A 624 -27.44 14.18 -14.96
N ALA A 625 -27.80 13.27 -14.08
CA ALA A 625 -27.66 11.84 -14.29
C ALA A 625 -29.01 11.23 -14.70
N ARG A 626 -29.01 10.37 -15.73
CA ARG A 626 -30.18 9.52 -16.00
C ARG A 626 -30.25 8.45 -14.93
N THR A 627 -31.41 8.30 -14.32
CA THR A 627 -31.57 7.44 -13.16
C THR A 627 -32.64 6.38 -13.34
N TYR A 628 -32.43 5.23 -12.70
CA TYR A 628 -33.48 4.25 -12.47
C TYR A 628 -33.28 3.58 -11.11
N LEU A 629 -34.38 3.06 -10.57
CA LEU A 629 -34.48 2.59 -9.19
C LEU A 629 -34.72 1.09 -9.16
N VAL A 630 -33.98 0.39 -8.31
CA VAL A 630 -34.25 -1.00 -7.94
C VAL A 630 -34.46 -1.05 -6.43
N LYS A 631 -35.64 -1.51 -5.99
CA LYS A 631 -35.93 -1.75 -4.56
C LYS A 631 -36.40 -3.17 -4.37
N ASN A 632 -35.72 -3.90 -3.50
CA ASN A 632 -36.14 -5.21 -3.02
C ASN A 632 -35.86 -5.32 -1.50
N LYS A 633 -36.08 -6.50 -0.91
CA LYS A 633 -35.95 -6.69 0.54
C LYS A 633 -34.50 -6.67 1.04
N LEU A 634 -33.53 -6.88 0.17
CA LEU A 634 -32.11 -6.97 0.54
C LEU A 634 -31.32 -5.72 0.17
N VAL A 635 -31.74 -5.01 -0.88
CA VAL A 635 -31.01 -3.86 -1.40
C VAL A 635 -31.94 -2.86 -2.07
N GLN A 636 -31.60 -1.58 -1.89
CA GLN A 636 -32.15 -0.47 -2.64
C GLN A 636 -31.02 0.23 -3.40
N GLU A 637 -31.20 0.44 -4.69
CA GLU A 637 -30.17 0.95 -5.60
C GLU A 637 -30.74 2.05 -6.49
N VAL A 638 -30.02 3.17 -6.59
CA VAL A 638 -30.21 4.16 -7.65
C VAL A 638 -29.02 4.09 -8.58
N TYR A 639 -29.31 3.72 -9.81
CA TYR A 639 -28.33 3.71 -10.89
C TYR A 639 -28.28 5.10 -11.50
N GLN A 640 -27.09 5.67 -11.62
CA GLN A 640 -26.83 7.01 -12.17
C GLN A 640 -25.92 6.90 -13.40
N ASN A 641 -26.44 7.31 -14.55
CA ASN A 641 -25.66 7.39 -15.78
C ASN A 641 -25.39 8.86 -16.11
N PHE A 642 -24.13 9.28 -15.98
CA PHE A 642 -23.69 10.65 -16.22
C PHE A 642 -23.31 10.85 -17.69
N SER A 643 -22.58 9.90 -18.27
CA SER A 643 -22.17 9.91 -19.68
C SER A 643 -21.96 8.47 -20.20
N SER A 644 -21.66 8.32 -21.50
CA SER A 644 -21.32 7.01 -22.09
C SER A 644 -20.12 6.32 -21.44
N TRP A 645 -19.27 7.05 -20.72
CA TRP A 645 -18.03 6.58 -20.10
C TRP A 645 -17.98 6.80 -18.59
N CYS A 646 -19.06 7.30 -17.96
CA CYS A 646 -19.11 7.57 -16.53
C CYS A 646 -20.47 7.21 -15.94
N SER A 647 -20.47 6.27 -14.99
CA SER A 647 -21.68 5.80 -14.31
C SER A 647 -21.40 5.45 -12.85
N GLN A 648 -22.45 5.44 -12.03
CA GLN A 648 -22.40 5.09 -10.63
C GLN A 648 -23.64 4.31 -10.20
N VAL A 649 -23.49 3.45 -9.19
CA VAL A 649 -24.59 2.85 -8.44
C VAL A 649 -24.53 3.35 -7.01
N VAL A 650 -25.59 4.01 -6.55
CA VAL A 650 -25.78 4.37 -5.14
C VAL A 650 -26.58 3.26 -4.49
N ARG A 651 -26.01 2.61 -3.48
CA ARG A 651 -26.52 1.35 -2.93
C ARG A 651 -26.64 1.40 -1.41
N LEU A 652 -27.79 0.92 -0.92
CA LEU A 652 -28.03 0.60 0.48
C LEU A 652 -28.50 -0.86 0.59
N TYR A 653 -27.68 -1.71 1.20
CA TYR A 653 -28.14 -3.04 1.60
C TYR A 653 -28.86 -2.98 2.96
N ALA A 654 -29.75 -3.94 3.22
CA ALA A 654 -30.34 -4.14 4.53
C ALA A 654 -29.25 -4.36 5.60
N GLY A 655 -29.41 -3.71 6.76
CA GLY A 655 -28.52 -3.81 7.92
C GLY A 655 -27.16 -3.11 7.79
N GLN A 656 -26.91 -2.36 6.71
CA GLN A 656 -25.68 -1.57 6.55
C GLN A 656 -25.85 -0.12 6.98
N ALA A 657 -24.89 0.43 7.71
CA ALA A 657 -24.90 1.82 8.19
C ALA A 657 -24.02 2.78 7.35
N TYR A 658 -23.85 2.49 6.06
CA TYR A 658 -23.12 3.34 5.11
C TYR A 658 -23.76 3.31 3.72
N VAL A 659 -23.49 4.34 2.92
CA VAL A 659 -23.88 4.39 1.50
C VAL A 659 -22.72 3.85 0.66
N GLU A 660 -22.97 2.87 -0.20
CA GLU A 660 -21.98 2.39 -1.17
C GLU A 660 -22.17 3.11 -2.50
N LEU A 661 -21.10 3.75 -3.00
CA LEU A 661 -21.03 4.37 -4.32
C LEU A 661 -20.07 3.57 -5.20
N GLU A 662 -20.61 2.66 -6.01
CA GLU A 662 -19.83 1.91 -6.99
C GLU A 662 -19.74 2.71 -8.30
N TRP A 663 -18.55 3.18 -8.64
CA TRP A 663 -18.31 3.99 -9.84
C TRP A 663 -17.66 3.17 -10.94
N THR A 664 -18.00 3.47 -12.19
CA THR A 664 -17.35 2.93 -13.40
C THR A 664 -16.99 4.09 -14.32
N VAL A 665 -15.68 4.28 -14.55
CA VAL A 665 -15.13 5.38 -15.35
C VAL A 665 -14.23 4.81 -16.44
N GLY A 666 -14.51 5.20 -17.68
CA GLY A 666 -13.75 4.86 -18.87
C GLY A 666 -14.58 4.14 -19.95
N PRO A 667 -14.07 4.07 -21.19
CA PRO A 667 -12.82 4.68 -21.63
C PRO A 667 -12.94 6.21 -21.63
N ILE A 668 -11.93 6.91 -21.10
CA ILE A 668 -11.99 8.37 -20.99
C ILE A 668 -11.77 8.94 -22.40
N PRO A 669 -12.70 9.77 -22.92
CA PRO A 669 -12.58 10.27 -24.29
C PRO A 669 -11.39 11.22 -24.39
N ILE A 670 -10.56 11.04 -25.42
CA ILE A 670 -9.40 11.88 -25.71
C ILE A 670 -9.37 12.38 -27.17
N ASP A 671 -10.42 12.09 -27.95
CA ASP A 671 -10.53 12.52 -29.36
C ASP A 671 -10.59 14.05 -29.52
N ASP A 672 -10.88 14.76 -28.42
CA ASP A 672 -10.85 16.22 -28.33
C ASP A 672 -9.43 16.79 -28.09
N GLY A 673 -8.41 15.93 -27.97
CA GLY A 673 -7.04 16.33 -27.70
C GLY A 673 -6.80 16.81 -26.26
N LEU A 674 -7.71 16.52 -25.33
CA LEU A 674 -7.62 16.95 -23.94
C LEU A 674 -7.39 15.76 -22.98
N GLY A 675 -6.30 15.81 -22.22
CA GLY A 675 -6.09 14.90 -21.09
C GLY A 675 -7.05 15.20 -19.94
N LYS A 676 -7.58 14.17 -19.28
CA LYS A 676 -8.64 14.33 -18.27
C LYS A 676 -8.33 13.55 -17.01
N GLU A 677 -8.55 14.21 -15.87
CA GLU A 677 -8.34 13.67 -14.54
C GLU A 677 -9.64 13.72 -13.75
N ILE A 678 -10.28 12.56 -13.58
CA ILE A 678 -11.69 12.43 -13.22
C ILE A 678 -11.78 12.34 -11.70
N ILE A 679 -12.66 13.15 -11.10
CA ILE A 679 -12.88 13.22 -9.66
C ILE A 679 -14.33 12.90 -9.32
N SER A 680 -14.52 12.22 -8.19
CA SER A 680 -15.78 12.16 -7.46
C SER A 680 -15.74 13.24 -6.38
N ARG A 681 -16.65 14.21 -6.44
CA ARG A 681 -16.68 15.36 -5.52
C ARG A 681 -17.97 15.36 -4.71
N PHE A 682 -17.81 15.58 -3.42
CA PHE A 682 -18.85 15.78 -2.42
C PHE A 682 -18.88 17.25 -2.00
N GLU A 683 -20.05 17.87 -2.03
CA GLU A 683 -20.28 19.25 -1.59
C GLU A 683 -21.30 19.23 -0.44
N THR A 684 -20.98 19.93 0.65
CA THR A 684 -21.79 19.95 1.87
C THR A 684 -21.89 21.37 2.43
N SER A 685 -22.77 21.56 3.42
CA SER A 685 -22.88 22.80 4.19
C SER A 685 -21.95 22.84 5.43
N LEU A 686 -21.03 21.88 5.58
CA LEU A 686 -20.14 21.84 6.73
C LEU A 686 -19.15 23.01 6.71
N GLN A 687 -19.03 23.71 7.84
CA GLN A 687 -17.98 24.69 8.08
C GLN A 687 -16.72 23.97 8.52
N THR A 688 -15.78 23.79 7.59
CA THR A 688 -14.55 23.00 7.79
C THR A 688 -13.33 23.87 8.07
N ASP A 689 -13.41 25.19 7.91
CA ASP A 689 -12.34 26.16 8.15
C ASP A 689 -11.02 25.80 7.44
N GLY A 690 -11.12 25.32 6.19
CA GLY A 690 -10.00 24.82 5.39
C GLY A 690 -9.38 23.50 5.86
N ARG A 691 -9.95 22.79 6.84
CA ARG A 691 -9.42 21.54 7.40
C ARG A 691 -10.10 20.31 6.82
N PHE A 692 -9.30 19.29 6.58
CA PHE A 692 -9.73 17.95 6.19
C PHE A 692 -8.73 16.92 6.70
N TYR A 693 -9.07 15.65 6.65
CA TYR A 693 -8.29 14.60 7.31
C TYR A 693 -8.09 13.43 6.36
N THR A 694 -6.85 12.95 6.23
CA THR A 694 -6.50 11.79 5.40
C THR A 694 -5.74 10.77 6.24
N ASP A 695 -5.86 9.49 5.91
CA ASP A 695 -4.98 8.48 6.50
C ASP A 695 -3.52 8.63 6.03
N ALA A 696 -2.60 8.09 6.83
CA ALA A 696 -1.23 7.80 6.47
C ALA A 696 -1.08 6.27 6.28
N ASN A 697 -0.91 5.84 5.02
CA ASN A 697 -0.77 4.43 4.61
C ASN A 697 -1.88 3.50 5.14
N GLY A 698 -3.08 4.01 5.39
CA GLY A 698 -4.24 3.28 5.92
C GLY A 698 -4.33 3.20 7.45
N ARG A 699 -3.40 3.83 8.18
CA ARG A 699 -3.25 3.71 9.64
C ARG A 699 -3.63 5.00 10.39
N GLU A 700 -2.68 5.79 10.88
CA GLU A 700 -2.97 7.03 11.61
C GLU A 700 -3.60 8.09 10.70
N ILE A 701 -4.33 9.03 11.28
CA ILE A 701 -4.97 10.14 10.59
C ILE A 701 -4.13 11.40 10.74
N LEU A 702 -3.92 12.08 9.62
CA LEU A 702 -3.27 13.37 9.55
C LEU A 702 -4.31 14.45 9.25
N GLU A 703 -4.26 15.52 10.06
CA GLU A 703 -4.98 16.74 9.75
C GLU A 703 -4.25 17.49 8.62
N ARG A 704 -5.01 17.86 7.60
CA ARG A 704 -4.58 18.65 6.45
C ARG A 704 -5.27 20.01 6.51
N ARG A 705 -4.56 21.05 6.06
CA ARG A 705 -5.11 22.39 5.96
C ARG A 705 -4.79 22.95 4.59
N ARG A 706 -5.83 23.37 3.87
CA ARG A 706 -5.73 23.96 2.53
C ARG A 706 -4.79 25.16 2.57
N ASP A 707 -3.88 25.23 1.59
CA ASP A 707 -2.88 26.28 1.38
C ASP A 707 -1.99 26.54 2.60
N TYR A 708 -1.68 25.50 3.37
CA TYR A 708 -0.87 25.60 4.58
C TYR A 708 0.17 24.50 4.67
N ARG A 709 1.31 24.84 5.28
CA ARG A 709 2.41 23.95 5.64
C ARG A 709 2.87 24.29 7.04
N ALA A 710 3.11 23.27 7.87
CA ALA A 710 3.43 23.50 9.28
C ALA A 710 4.89 23.93 9.52
N THR A 711 5.77 23.62 8.58
CA THR A 711 7.23 23.74 8.73
C THR A 711 7.85 24.88 7.92
N TRP A 712 7.12 25.47 6.95
CA TRP A 712 7.56 26.65 6.19
C TRP A 712 6.36 27.51 5.76
N ASN A 713 6.65 28.75 5.33
CA ASN A 713 5.64 29.62 4.74
C ASN A 713 5.45 29.28 3.26
N LEU A 714 4.32 28.65 2.93
CA LEU A 714 4.00 28.23 1.57
C LEU A 714 3.78 29.43 0.63
N SER A 715 4.57 29.51 -0.43
CA SER A 715 4.22 30.27 -1.63
C SER A 715 3.35 29.38 -2.52
N GLN A 716 2.04 29.64 -2.54
CA GLN A 716 1.09 28.81 -3.27
C GLN A 716 1.10 29.15 -4.77
N THR A 717 1.39 28.14 -5.59
CA THR A 717 1.53 28.23 -7.05
C THR A 717 0.54 27.31 -7.78
N GLU A 718 0.06 26.25 -7.12
CA GLU A 718 -0.88 25.26 -7.66
C GLU A 718 -1.96 24.96 -6.59
N PRO A 719 -3.01 25.82 -6.47
CA PRO A 719 -3.98 25.78 -5.37
C PRO A 719 -4.86 24.53 -5.34
N VAL A 720 -4.85 23.72 -6.41
CA VAL A 720 -5.49 22.41 -6.43
C VAL A 720 -4.44 21.33 -6.13
N ALA A 721 -3.44 21.16 -7.00
CA ALA A 721 -2.49 20.06 -6.88
C ALA A 721 -1.66 20.08 -5.59
N GLY A 722 -1.30 21.27 -5.09
CA GLY A 722 -0.60 21.45 -3.82
C GLY A 722 -1.45 21.15 -2.57
N ASN A 723 -2.74 20.84 -2.74
CA ASN A 723 -3.65 20.43 -1.66
C ASN A 723 -4.14 18.98 -1.81
N TYR A 724 -3.63 18.23 -2.77
CA TYR A 724 -3.89 16.79 -2.89
C TYR A 724 -2.97 16.00 -1.97
N TYR A 725 -3.54 14.97 -1.33
CA TYR A 725 -2.85 14.06 -0.43
C TYR A 725 -3.21 12.60 -0.74
N PRO A 726 -2.35 11.63 -0.40
CA PRO A 726 -2.67 10.23 -0.58
C PRO A 726 -3.77 9.78 0.40
N VAL A 727 -4.66 8.93 -0.09
CA VAL A 727 -5.76 8.31 0.64
C VAL A 727 -5.75 6.80 0.37
N ASN A 728 -5.29 6.00 1.33
CA ASN A 728 -5.20 4.54 1.17
C ASN A 728 -6.35 3.80 1.84
N SER A 729 -7.07 4.48 2.73
CA SER A 729 -8.21 3.92 3.45
C SER A 729 -9.36 4.91 3.55
N ARG A 730 -9.10 6.18 3.91
CA ARG A 730 -10.16 7.14 4.23
C ARG A 730 -9.75 8.61 4.16
N ILE A 731 -10.71 9.42 3.77
CA ILE A 731 -10.69 10.88 3.86
C ILE A 731 -11.97 11.36 4.54
N TYR A 732 -11.89 12.43 5.32
CA TYR A 732 -13.09 13.02 5.90
C TYR A 732 -12.99 14.53 6.12
N ILE A 733 -14.17 15.14 6.19
CA ILE A 733 -14.39 16.52 6.62
C ILE A 733 -15.36 16.52 7.81
N LYS A 734 -15.18 17.47 8.73
CA LYS A 734 -16.04 17.59 9.91
C LYS A 734 -16.20 19.04 10.34
N ASN A 735 -17.29 19.31 11.04
CA ASN A 735 -17.42 20.49 11.89
C ASN A 735 -17.33 20.05 13.37
N LYS A 736 -17.84 20.86 14.30
CA LYS A 736 -17.84 20.52 15.74
C LYS A 736 -18.73 19.33 16.14
N LYS A 737 -19.70 18.93 15.30
CA LYS A 737 -20.74 17.96 15.65
C LYS A 737 -20.83 16.78 14.68
N PHE A 738 -20.70 17.03 13.38
CA PHE A 738 -20.91 16.05 12.32
C PHE A 738 -19.63 15.82 11.52
N GLN A 739 -19.47 14.57 11.07
CA GLN A 739 -18.39 14.14 10.21
C GLN A 739 -18.96 13.38 9.00
N LEU A 740 -18.48 13.75 7.81
CA LEU A 740 -18.70 13.00 6.58
C LEU A 740 -17.38 12.29 6.22
N THR A 741 -17.38 10.96 6.24
CA THR A 741 -16.21 10.14 5.92
C THR A 741 -16.43 9.35 4.65
N VAL A 742 -15.41 9.27 3.81
CA VAL A 742 -15.39 8.40 2.63
C VAL A 742 -14.24 7.41 2.76
N LEU A 743 -14.56 6.12 2.70
CA LEU A 743 -13.56 5.05 2.58
C LEU A 743 -13.29 4.73 1.12
N THR A 744 -12.03 4.37 0.82
CA THR A 744 -11.59 3.97 -0.53
C THR A 744 -11.27 2.48 -0.60
N ASP A 745 -11.45 1.87 -1.77
CA ASP A 745 -11.13 0.46 -2.02
C ASP A 745 -9.71 0.25 -2.59
N ARG A 746 -8.96 1.34 -2.76
CA ARG A 746 -7.62 1.43 -3.32
C ARG A 746 -7.01 2.77 -2.94
N SER A 747 -5.72 2.93 -3.19
CA SER A 747 -5.01 4.19 -3.04
C SER A 747 -5.51 5.22 -4.08
N GLN A 748 -5.78 6.44 -3.64
CA GLN A 748 -6.27 7.55 -4.47
C GLN A 748 -5.66 8.87 -3.98
N GLY A 749 -5.59 9.87 -4.87
CA GLY A 749 -5.40 11.27 -4.48
C GLY A 749 -6.71 11.89 -4.02
N GLY A 750 -6.72 12.56 -2.87
CA GLY A 750 -7.89 13.25 -2.33
C GLY A 750 -7.58 14.62 -1.74
N SER A 751 -8.60 15.49 -1.69
CA SER A 751 -8.45 16.87 -1.21
C SER A 751 -9.77 17.46 -0.68
N SER A 752 -9.67 18.64 -0.07
CA SER A 752 -10.77 19.58 0.21
C SER A 752 -10.40 20.97 -0.34
N VAL A 753 -10.71 21.20 -1.62
CA VAL A 753 -10.31 22.41 -2.36
C VAL A 753 -11.16 23.65 -2.04
N ALA A 754 -12.32 23.45 -1.42
CA ALA A 754 -13.19 24.50 -0.88
C ALA A 754 -13.81 24.05 0.46
N ASP A 755 -14.26 24.98 1.29
CA ASP A 755 -14.92 24.64 2.55
C ASP A 755 -16.21 23.83 2.33
N GLY A 756 -16.43 22.83 3.18
CA GLY A 756 -17.54 21.89 3.04
C GLY A 756 -17.42 20.94 1.84
N SER A 757 -16.33 21.01 1.05
CA SER A 757 -16.09 20.11 -0.09
C SER A 757 -15.07 19.02 0.23
N MET A 758 -15.19 17.90 -0.45
CA MET A 758 -14.22 16.81 -0.42
C MET A 758 -14.20 16.11 -1.78
N GLU A 759 -13.04 15.80 -2.32
CA GLU A 759 -12.91 15.13 -3.62
C GLU A 759 -11.86 14.03 -3.63
N LEU A 760 -12.10 13.02 -4.47
CA LEU A 760 -11.21 11.89 -4.70
C LEU A 760 -11.05 11.70 -6.22
N MET A 761 -9.81 11.68 -6.70
CA MET A 761 -9.50 11.39 -8.09
C MET A 761 -9.56 9.89 -8.33
N VAL A 762 -10.44 9.47 -9.24
CA VAL A 762 -10.79 8.06 -9.47
C VAL A 762 -10.12 7.45 -10.69
N HIS A 763 -9.80 8.26 -11.71
CA HIS A 763 -9.13 7.81 -12.93
C HIS A 763 -8.46 8.99 -13.67
N ARG A 764 -7.42 8.71 -14.46
CA ARG A 764 -6.64 9.70 -15.21
C ARG A 764 -6.26 9.12 -16.59
N GLN A 765 -6.37 9.93 -17.63
CA GLN A 765 -5.85 9.61 -18.96
C GLN A 765 -5.21 10.86 -19.55
N LEU A 766 -3.90 10.79 -19.81
CA LEU A 766 -3.05 11.96 -20.07
C LEU A 766 -2.32 11.79 -21.40
N LEU A 767 -2.15 12.88 -22.15
CA LEU A 767 -1.63 12.84 -23.52
C LEU A 767 -0.14 13.15 -23.63
N TYR A 768 0.51 13.54 -22.52
CA TYR A 768 1.90 13.96 -22.48
C TYR A 768 2.64 13.29 -21.32
N ASP A 769 3.94 13.12 -21.49
CA ASP A 769 4.88 12.81 -20.41
C ASP A 769 5.14 14.07 -19.58
N ASP A 770 5.36 13.92 -18.27
CA ASP A 770 5.66 15.02 -17.36
C ASP A 770 7.16 15.29 -17.19
N ASN A 771 8.00 14.68 -18.04
CA ASN A 771 9.45 14.86 -18.08
C ASN A 771 10.13 14.52 -16.75
N ARG A 772 9.73 13.39 -16.14
CA ARG A 772 10.39 12.82 -14.95
C ARG A 772 11.12 11.50 -15.19
N GLY A 773 11.22 11.08 -16.46
CA GLY A 773 12.10 9.97 -16.88
C GLY A 773 11.36 8.76 -17.45
N VAL A 774 10.08 8.55 -17.10
CA VAL A 774 9.29 7.42 -17.64
C VAL A 774 9.16 7.47 -19.16
N GLY A 775 9.07 8.68 -19.73
CA GLY A 775 9.10 8.90 -21.18
C GLY A 775 7.89 8.30 -21.90
N GLU A 776 6.75 8.23 -21.21
CA GLU A 776 5.48 7.71 -21.73
C GLU A 776 4.32 8.53 -21.15
N PRO A 777 3.35 8.97 -21.98
CA PRO A 777 2.11 9.51 -21.46
C PRO A 777 1.32 8.42 -20.73
N LEU A 778 0.54 8.81 -19.71
CA LEU A 778 -0.35 7.88 -18.99
C LEU A 778 -1.58 7.53 -19.85
N LEU A 779 -1.38 6.65 -20.84
CA LEU A 779 -2.38 6.15 -21.78
C LEU A 779 -2.53 4.63 -21.66
N GLU A 780 -3.29 4.20 -20.65
CA GLU A 780 -3.54 2.78 -20.41
C GLU A 780 -4.51 2.22 -21.48
N PRO A 781 -4.08 1.27 -22.32
CA PRO A 781 -4.85 0.85 -23.50
C PRO A 781 -6.09 0.01 -23.15
N GLY A 782 -6.13 -0.61 -21.96
CA GLY A 782 -7.13 -1.61 -21.61
C GLY A 782 -7.01 -2.89 -22.45
N VAL A 783 -7.89 -3.87 -22.17
CA VAL A 783 -7.87 -5.20 -22.83
C VAL A 783 -8.23 -5.13 -24.31
N TYR A 784 -9.03 -4.12 -24.71
CA TYR A 784 -9.51 -3.97 -26.08
C TYR A 784 -8.84 -2.84 -26.85
N HIS A 785 -7.77 -2.24 -26.30
CA HIS A 785 -7.00 -1.16 -26.92
C HIS A 785 -7.80 0.11 -27.24
N ASP A 786 -8.93 0.33 -26.58
CA ASP A 786 -9.80 1.50 -26.74
C ASP A 786 -9.84 2.40 -25.49
N GLY A 787 -8.91 2.17 -24.54
CA GLY A 787 -8.77 2.90 -23.29
C GLY A 787 -9.28 2.12 -22.08
N LEU A 788 -8.54 2.20 -20.97
CA LEU A 788 -8.85 1.43 -19.77
C LEU A 788 -10.14 1.92 -19.09
N VAL A 789 -11.03 0.96 -18.78
CA VAL A 789 -12.19 1.17 -17.91
C VAL A 789 -11.88 0.69 -16.50
N VAL A 790 -12.16 1.54 -15.52
CA VAL A 790 -11.90 1.27 -14.11
C VAL A 790 -13.20 1.30 -13.34
N ARG A 791 -13.42 0.26 -12.55
CA ARG A 791 -14.53 0.17 -11.59
C ARG A 791 -13.98 0.14 -10.18
N GLY A 792 -14.58 0.91 -9.28
CA GLY A 792 -14.23 0.95 -7.86
C GLY A 792 -15.40 1.39 -6.99
N ARG A 793 -15.13 1.55 -5.70
CA ARG A 793 -16.17 1.92 -4.73
C ARG A 793 -15.69 2.93 -3.70
N HIS A 794 -16.62 3.78 -3.28
CA HIS A 794 -16.51 4.65 -2.12
C HIS A 794 -17.58 4.28 -1.10
N LEU A 795 -17.22 4.13 0.18
CA LEU A 795 -18.20 3.93 1.25
C LEU A 795 -18.35 5.22 2.05
N VAL A 796 -19.56 5.77 2.08
CA VAL A 796 -19.85 7.08 2.65
C VAL A 796 -20.57 6.93 3.99
N PHE A 797 -20.01 7.55 5.02
CA PHE A 797 -20.52 7.56 6.39
C PHE A 797 -20.90 8.99 6.78
N LEU A 798 -22.11 9.13 7.34
CA LEU A 798 -22.51 10.32 8.07
C LEU A 798 -22.72 9.94 9.54
N ASP A 799 -21.94 10.55 10.44
CA ASP A 799 -22.02 10.27 11.87
C ASP A 799 -21.67 11.52 12.70
N THR A 800 -21.80 11.46 14.02
CA THR A 800 -21.25 12.47 14.92
C THR A 800 -19.74 12.31 15.04
N VAL A 801 -19.04 13.39 15.40
CA VAL A 801 -17.58 13.37 15.55
C VAL A 801 -17.13 12.35 16.61
N GLU A 802 -17.93 12.15 17.65
CA GLU A 802 -17.60 11.24 18.77
C GLU A 802 -17.73 9.75 18.40
N SER A 803 -18.67 9.38 17.51
CA SER A 803 -18.90 7.98 17.10
C SER A 803 -18.25 7.58 15.78
N SER A 804 -17.94 8.54 14.90
CA SER A 804 -17.50 8.25 13.52
C SER A 804 -16.27 7.33 13.46
N ALA A 805 -15.29 7.55 14.34
CA ALA A 805 -14.07 6.75 14.41
C ALA A 805 -14.35 5.26 14.57
N TYR A 806 -15.27 4.90 15.48
CA TYR A 806 -15.63 3.51 15.74
C TYR A 806 -16.15 2.81 14.47
N GLN A 807 -17.01 3.49 13.71
CA GLN A 807 -17.60 2.92 12.49
C GLN A 807 -16.58 2.81 11.36
N HIS A 808 -15.91 3.92 11.03
CA HIS A 808 -15.06 3.95 9.84
C HIS A 808 -13.80 3.10 9.98
N ARG A 809 -13.26 2.92 11.21
CA ARG A 809 -12.10 2.04 11.48
C ARG A 809 -12.47 0.58 11.22
N LEU A 810 -13.56 0.12 11.83
CA LEU A 810 -14.01 -1.26 11.70
C LEU A 810 -14.40 -1.57 10.26
N GLN A 811 -15.10 -0.66 9.56
CA GLN A 811 -15.43 -0.88 8.16
C GLN A 811 -14.16 -0.86 7.29
N ALA A 812 -13.23 0.08 7.47
CA ALA A 812 -12.00 0.10 6.69
C ALA A 812 -11.19 -1.20 6.81
N GLN A 813 -11.13 -1.77 8.02
CA GLN A 813 -10.51 -3.08 8.23
C GLN A 813 -11.26 -4.20 7.48
N GLN A 814 -12.59 -4.17 7.47
CA GLN A 814 -13.41 -5.13 6.72
C GLN A 814 -13.30 -4.94 5.20
N GLU A 815 -13.04 -3.71 4.73
CA GLU A 815 -12.77 -3.42 3.32
C GLU A 815 -11.38 -3.92 2.90
N PHE A 816 -10.38 -3.72 3.74
CA PHE A 816 -9.02 -4.21 3.54
C PHE A 816 -8.98 -5.76 3.56
N MET A 817 -9.57 -6.36 4.58
CA MET A 817 -9.64 -7.81 4.80
C MET A 817 -10.98 -8.40 4.33
N ALA A 818 -11.46 -7.96 3.15
CA ALA A 818 -12.73 -8.42 2.61
C ALA A 818 -12.76 -9.96 2.51
N PRO A 819 -13.87 -10.63 2.87
CA PRO A 819 -13.98 -12.08 2.78
C PRO A 819 -13.67 -12.64 1.38
N GLN A 820 -12.97 -13.77 1.33
CA GLN A 820 -12.66 -14.47 0.08
C GLN A 820 -13.80 -15.45 -0.28
N LEU A 821 -14.31 -15.32 -1.51
CA LEU A 821 -15.29 -16.25 -2.07
C LEU A 821 -14.58 -17.39 -2.80
N VAL A 822 -15.00 -18.62 -2.52
CA VAL A 822 -14.62 -19.84 -3.25
C VAL A 822 -15.90 -20.58 -3.61
N LEU A 823 -16.01 -21.07 -4.84
CA LEU A 823 -17.19 -21.76 -5.33
C LEU A 823 -16.89 -23.23 -5.60
N ALA A 824 -17.91 -24.08 -5.63
CA ALA A 824 -17.77 -25.46 -6.08
C ALA A 824 -19.09 -25.97 -6.68
N PRO A 825 -19.09 -26.96 -7.59
CA PRO A 825 -20.32 -27.60 -8.05
C PRO A 825 -21.09 -28.32 -6.92
N GLY A 826 -20.36 -28.84 -5.93
CA GLY A 826 -20.89 -29.62 -4.82
C GLY A 826 -20.96 -31.12 -5.11
N GLY A 827 -20.93 -31.93 -4.05
CA GLY A 827 -21.01 -33.40 -4.13
C GLY A 827 -19.64 -34.08 -4.24
N GLY A 828 -18.56 -33.39 -3.83
CA GLY A 828 -17.21 -33.95 -3.78
C GLY A 828 -17.09 -35.14 -2.81
N PRO A 829 -16.09 -36.03 -3.03
CA PRO A 829 -15.78 -37.09 -2.09
C PRO A 829 -15.19 -36.53 -0.78
N SER A 830 -15.40 -37.26 0.33
CA SER A 830 -14.69 -36.96 1.59
C SER A 830 -13.18 -36.98 1.39
N PHE A 831 -12.49 -36.00 1.97
CA PHE A 831 -11.04 -35.85 1.88
C PHE A 831 -10.29 -37.05 2.49
N HIS A 832 -10.72 -37.50 3.67
CA HIS A 832 -10.32 -38.77 4.28
C HIS A 832 -11.52 -39.67 4.56
N ARG A 833 -11.31 -40.99 4.48
CA ARG A 833 -12.36 -41.99 4.72
C ARG A 833 -12.85 -41.89 6.17
N GLY A 834 -14.13 -41.58 6.36
CA GLY A 834 -14.75 -41.45 7.68
C GLY A 834 -14.64 -40.08 8.35
N GLN A 835 -13.98 -39.10 7.71
CA GLN A 835 -13.95 -37.71 8.21
C GLN A 835 -15.31 -37.04 7.96
N ARG A 836 -15.80 -36.29 8.94
CA ARG A 836 -17.07 -35.55 8.84
C ARG A 836 -16.87 -34.28 8.01
N ASN A 837 -17.73 -34.07 7.02
CA ASN A 837 -17.75 -32.84 6.23
C ASN A 837 -18.24 -31.66 7.08
N LEU A 838 -17.41 -30.63 7.26
CA LEU A 838 -17.73 -29.42 8.02
C LEU A 838 -18.25 -28.33 7.09
N LYS A 839 -19.49 -27.86 7.33
CA LYS A 839 -20.08 -26.73 6.59
C LYS A 839 -19.70 -25.36 7.17
N GLN A 840 -19.16 -25.34 8.39
CA GLN A 840 -18.71 -24.13 9.06
C GLN A 840 -17.51 -24.46 9.96
N PHE A 841 -16.54 -23.54 10.03
CA PHE A 841 -15.31 -23.70 10.80
C PHE A 841 -14.83 -22.34 11.31
N SER A 842 -14.31 -22.30 12.55
CA SER A 842 -13.67 -21.13 13.16
C SER A 842 -12.30 -21.54 13.71
N ALA A 843 -11.24 -20.85 13.28
CA ALA A 843 -9.91 -21.07 13.83
C ALA A 843 -9.71 -20.37 15.19
N LEU A 844 -10.60 -19.45 15.57
CA LEU A 844 -10.57 -18.81 16.88
C LEU A 844 -11.58 -19.46 17.83
N LYS A 845 -11.18 -19.65 19.08
CA LYS A 845 -12.08 -20.09 20.16
C LYS A 845 -13.01 -18.97 20.65
N GLN A 846 -12.60 -17.71 20.47
CA GLN A 846 -13.36 -16.52 20.81
C GLN A 846 -13.10 -15.43 19.76
N GLU A 847 -14.11 -14.60 19.47
CA GLU A 847 -13.93 -13.43 18.61
C GLU A 847 -12.98 -12.42 19.27
N LEU A 848 -12.09 -11.82 18.49
CA LEU A 848 -11.24 -10.73 18.96
C LEU A 848 -12.08 -9.47 19.24
N PRO A 849 -11.72 -8.67 20.26
CA PRO A 849 -12.36 -7.39 20.52
C PRO A 849 -12.30 -6.47 19.29
N PRO A 850 -13.30 -5.59 19.06
CA PRO A 850 -13.32 -4.69 17.91
C PRO A 850 -12.05 -3.84 17.76
N SER A 851 -11.39 -3.46 18.85
CA SER A 851 -10.15 -2.68 18.79
C SER A 851 -8.92 -3.46 18.30
N VAL A 852 -8.99 -4.79 18.24
CA VAL A 852 -7.86 -5.67 17.89
C VAL A 852 -7.99 -6.20 16.47
N HIS A 853 -6.94 -6.05 15.68
CA HIS A 853 -6.79 -6.72 14.40
C HIS A 853 -5.66 -7.75 14.47
N LEU A 854 -5.96 -8.99 14.06
CA LEU A 854 -4.95 -9.99 13.70
C LEU A 854 -4.32 -9.59 12.36
N LEU A 855 -3.29 -8.76 12.42
CA LEU A 855 -2.64 -8.15 11.27
C LEU A 855 -1.87 -9.17 10.41
N THR A 856 -1.25 -10.16 11.05
CA THR A 856 -0.51 -11.24 10.37
C THR A 856 -0.71 -12.54 11.13
N LEU A 857 -1.01 -13.60 10.38
CA LEU A 857 -0.87 -14.99 10.81
C LEU A 857 -0.24 -15.74 9.63
N ALA A 858 1.03 -16.08 9.74
CA ALA A 858 1.78 -16.68 8.63
C ALA A 858 2.73 -17.77 9.12
N GLN A 859 2.87 -18.84 8.35
CA GLN A 859 3.87 -19.87 8.63
C GLN A 859 5.27 -19.25 8.55
N TRP A 860 6.06 -19.39 9.62
CA TRP A 860 7.41 -18.87 9.68
C TRP A 860 8.43 -19.97 9.34
N ASP A 861 8.44 -21.06 10.10
CA ASP A 861 9.19 -22.31 9.85
C ASP A 861 8.23 -23.51 10.03
N PRO A 862 8.63 -24.77 9.74
CA PRO A 862 7.72 -25.92 9.85
C PRO A 862 6.98 -26.08 11.21
N SER A 863 7.55 -25.58 12.30
CA SER A 863 6.99 -25.65 13.66
C SER A 863 6.71 -24.29 14.30
N SER A 864 6.86 -23.18 13.55
CA SER A 864 6.70 -21.82 14.09
C SER A 864 5.82 -20.95 13.19
N ILE A 865 5.01 -20.09 13.82
CA ILE A 865 4.11 -19.15 13.15
C ILE A 865 4.44 -17.73 13.60
N LEU A 866 4.42 -16.80 12.65
CA LEU A 866 4.47 -15.36 12.89
C LEU A 866 3.06 -14.83 13.16
N ILE A 867 2.89 -14.17 14.31
CA ILE A 867 1.63 -13.56 14.73
C ILE A 867 1.86 -12.06 14.97
N ARG A 868 1.03 -11.22 14.36
CA ARG A 868 0.96 -9.78 14.68
C ARG A 868 -0.44 -9.41 15.13
N LEU A 869 -0.52 -8.76 16.29
CA LEU A 869 -1.74 -8.14 16.78
C LEU A 869 -1.54 -6.64 16.80
N GLU A 870 -2.53 -5.89 16.35
CA GLU A 870 -2.52 -4.43 16.41
C GLU A 870 -3.76 -3.89 17.15
N HIS A 871 -3.59 -2.71 17.73
CA HIS A 871 -4.70 -1.88 18.17
C HIS A 871 -5.04 -0.84 17.11
N GLN A 872 -6.21 -0.96 16.46
CA GLN A 872 -6.50 -0.19 15.24
C GLN A 872 -6.97 1.26 15.47
N PHE A 873 -7.25 1.65 16.71
CA PHE A 873 -7.67 3.01 17.09
C PHE A 873 -6.52 3.87 17.63
N GLU A 874 -6.55 5.16 17.31
CA GLU A 874 -5.64 6.18 17.85
C GLU A 874 -6.01 6.57 19.27
N ARG A 875 -5.05 7.12 20.01
CA ARG A 875 -5.28 7.57 21.39
C ARG A 875 -6.32 8.69 21.43
N GLY A 876 -7.41 8.47 22.16
CA GLY A 876 -8.49 9.46 22.31
C GLY A 876 -9.36 9.66 21.06
N GLU A 877 -9.21 8.84 20.03
CA GLU A 877 -9.98 8.93 18.79
C GLU A 877 -11.44 8.47 18.96
N SER A 878 -11.66 7.45 19.78
CA SER A 878 -12.97 6.90 20.12
C SER A 878 -13.05 6.65 21.63
N THR A 879 -14.13 7.10 22.28
CA THR A 879 -14.33 6.95 23.73
C THR A 879 -14.17 5.49 24.18
N ASN A 880 -14.75 4.55 23.44
CA ASN A 880 -14.70 3.13 23.75
C ASN A 880 -13.64 2.38 22.93
N GLY A 881 -13.39 2.79 21.69
CA GLY A 881 -12.45 2.11 20.79
C GLY A 881 -10.98 2.30 21.18
N SER A 882 -10.64 3.42 21.82
CA SER A 882 -9.25 3.84 22.11
C SER A 882 -8.75 3.45 23.51
N GLN A 883 -9.36 2.46 24.16
CA GLN A 883 -8.92 1.97 25.47
C GLN A 883 -7.94 0.80 25.32
N PRO A 884 -6.91 0.68 26.19
CA PRO A 884 -6.03 -0.49 26.18
C PRO A 884 -6.82 -1.80 26.31
N ILE A 885 -6.39 -2.83 25.60
CA ILE A 885 -7.09 -4.12 25.54
C ILE A 885 -6.12 -5.27 25.74
N THR A 886 -6.57 -6.31 26.45
CA THR A 886 -5.76 -7.50 26.75
C THR A 886 -6.35 -8.73 26.09
N VAL A 887 -5.51 -9.53 25.43
CA VAL A 887 -5.88 -10.77 24.74
C VAL A 887 -5.07 -11.94 25.28
N ASP A 888 -5.72 -13.07 25.52
CA ASP A 888 -5.06 -14.35 25.82
C ASP A 888 -4.63 -15.01 24.51
N LEU A 889 -3.35 -14.88 24.15
CA LEU A 889 -2.85 -15.38 22.89
C LEU A 889 -2.65 -16.91 22.91
N LEU A 890 -2.28 -17.49 24.05
CA LEU A 890 -1.98 -18.93 24.17
C LEU A 890 -3.21 -19.80 23.88
N HIS A 891 -4.39 -19.35 24.29
CA HIS A 891 -5.62 -20.11 24.14
C HIS A 891 -6.49 -19.68 22.96
N LEU A 892 -6.07 -18.65 22.20
CA LEU A 892 -6.86 -18.03 21.14
C LEU A 892 -7.24 -18.99 20.00
N PHE A 893 -6.29 -19.82 19.54
CA PHE A 893 -6.48 -20.66 18.35
C PHE A 893 -7.04 -22.05 18.69
N SER A 894 -7.85 -22.58 17.78
CA SER A 894 -8.45 -23.93 17.85
C SER A 894 -7.70 -24.97 17.01
N SER A 895 -7.01 -24.55 15.94
CA SER A 895 -6.34 -25.45 14.97
C SER A 895 -4.99 -26.00 15.44
N PHE A 896 -4.33 -25.31 16.37
CA PHE A 896 -3.04 -25.69 16.92
C PHE A 896 -2.92 -25.18 18.35
N THR A 897 -2.00 -25.77 19.11
CA THR A 897 -1.63 -25.31 20.44
C THR A 897 -0.30 -24.56 20.37
N ILE A 898 -0.27 -23.34 20.92
CA ILE A 898 0.98 -22.59 21.10
C ILE A 898 1.72 -23.16 22.31
N THR A 899 2.94 -23.65 22.10
CA THR A 899 3.78 -24.23 23.17
C THR A 899 4.82 -23.25 23.70
N SER A 900 5.19 -22.25 22.91
CA SER A 900 6.13 -21.19 23.30
C SER A 900 5.84 -19.92 22.50
N LEU A 901 6.14 -18.77 23.10
CA LEU A 901 5.91 -17.45 22.52
C LEU A 901 7.13 -16.57 22.79
N GLN A 902 7.70 -15.98 21.72
CA GLN A 902 8.77 -15.00 21.79
C GLN A 902 8.30 -13.69 21.16
N GLU A 903 8.34 -12.60 21.92
CA GLU A 903 8.07 -11.27 21.39
C GLU A 903 9.27 -10.74 20.60
N MET A 904 8.99 -10.20 19.42
CA MET A 904 9.96 -9.70 18.46
C MET A 904 9.71 -8.23 18.13
N ASN A 905 10.66 -7.58 17.46
CA ASN A 905 10.39 -6.32 16.76
C ASN A 905 9.41 -6.53 15.59
N LEU A 906 8.99 -5.43 14.97
CA LEU A 906 7.90 -5.44 13.98
C LEU A 906 8.11 -6.40 12.80
N VAL A 907 9.36 -6.56 12.35
CA VAL A 907 9.78 -7.39 11.21
C VAL A 907 10.31 -8.77 11.62
N ALA A 908 10.17 -9.14 12.88
CA ALA A 908 10.54 -10.45 13.42
C ALA A 908 12.01 -10.88 13.23
N ASN A 909 12.95 -9.94 13.04
CA ASN A 909 14.38 -10.23 12.89
C ASN A 909 15.20 -9.98 14.18
N GLN A 910 14.59 -9.43 15.23
CA GLN A 910 15.24 -9.20 16.52
C GLN A 910 14.26 -9.45 17.68
N LYS A 911 14.73 -10.10 18.75
CA LYS A 911 13.96 -10.20 19.99
C LYS A 911 13.66 -8.81 20.55
N ARG A 912 12.42 -8.57 21.00
CA ARG A 912 12.01 -7.24 21.47
C ARG A 912 12.85 -6.72 22.64
N GLU A 913 13.19 -7.60 23.58
CA GLU A 913 14.03 -7.29 24.74
C GLU A 913 15.48 -6.93 24.37
N ALA A 914 15.98 -7.43 23.23
CA ALA A 914 17.33 -7.16 22.74
C ALA A 914 17.40 -5.89 21.87
N MET A 915 16.25 -5.27 21.58
CA MET A 915 16.17 -4.10 20.69
C MET A 915 16.73 -2.84 21.37
N ASN A 916 17.95 -2.48 21.00
CA ASN A 916 18.61 -1.27 21.45
C ASN A 916 18.82 -0.30 20.28
N ARG A 917 18.18 0.88 20.38
CA ARG A 917 18.24 1.98 19.41
C ARG A 917 19.01 3.16 19.99
N LEU A 918 19.61 3.98 19.14
CA LEU A 918 20.22 5.26 19.53
C LEU A 918 19.18 6.18 20.17
N SER A 919 19.56 6.84 21.27
CA SER A 919 18.68 7.75 22.02
C SER A 919 19.04 9.20 21.75
N TRP A 920 18.29 9.83 20.86
CA TRP A 920 18.50 11.22 20.47
C TRP A 920 17.95 12.22 21.49
N ARG A 921 18.56 13.40 21.58
CA ARG A 921 18.14 14.48 22.48
C ARG A 921 17.28 15.49 21.72
N PRO A 922 15.95 15.56 21.95
CA PRO A 922 15.14 16.60 21.36
C PRO A 922 15.38 17.94 22.07
N ALA A 923 15.23 19.04 21.32
CA ALA A 923 15.37 20.41 21.84
C ALA A 923 14.38 20.72 22.99
N THR A 924 13.26 20.00 23.07
CA THR A 924 12.24 20.14 24.12
C THR A 924 12.53 19.34 25.39
N GLY A 925 13.67 18.64 25.48
CA GLY A 925 14.04 17.79 26.62
C GLY A 925 13.70 16.31 26.43
N ALA A 926 14.56 15.43 26.93
CA ALA A 926 14.48 13.99 26.70
C ALA A 926 13.30 13.33 27.44
N ALA A 927 12.50 12.54 26.73
CA ALA A 927 11.54 11.64 27.33
C ALA A 927 12.24 10.41 27.91
N ARG A 928 11.84 9.96 29.11
CA ARG A 928 12.43 8.78 29.75
C ARG A 928 11.89 7.51 29.09
N ARG A 929 12.78 6.68 28.53
CA ARG A 929 12.41 5.36 28.01
C ARG A 929 11.93 4.49 29.17
N GLN A 930 10.70 3.98 29.08
CA GLN A 930 10.22 3.01 30.06
C GLN A 930 10.72 1.61 29.69
N PRO A 931 11.19 0.81 30.67
CA PRO A 931 11.53 -0.58 30.41
C PRO A 931 10.28 -1.34 29.93
N TYR A 932 10.47 -2.25 28.98
CA TYR A 932 9.37 -3.09 28.53
C TYR A 932 8.95 -4.03 29.66
N PRO A 933 7.64 -4.19 29.92
CA PRO A 933 7.19 -5.19 30.87
C PRO A 933 7.56 -6.58 30.36
N PRO A 934 7.86 -7.54 31.25
CA PRO A 934 8.08 -8.92 30.85
C PRO A 934 6.85 -9.47 30.12
N LEU A 935 7.08 -10.28 29.09
CA LEU A 935 6.00 -10.90 28.32
C LEU A 935 5.17 -11.81 29.24
N ASN A 936 3.88 -11.51 29.38
CA ASN A 936 2.89 -12.43 29.93
C ASN A 936 2.02 -12.96 28.78
N PRO A 937 2.26 -14.19 28.29
CA PRO A 937 1.52 -14.75 27.16
C PRO A 937 0.01 -14.93 27.40
N LEU A 938 -0.42 -15.05 28.68
CA LEU A 938 -1.84 -15.16 29.07
C LEU A 938 -2.56 -13.80 29.08
N GLY A 939 -1.82 -12.70 28.92
CA GLY A 939 -2.36 -11.34 28.99
C GLY A 939 -1.55 -10.38 28.14
N VAL A 940 -1.63 -10.53 26.82
CA VAL A 940 -1.00 -9.62 25.86
C VAL A 940 -1.84 -8.35 25.78
N THR A 941 -1.41 -7.30 26.49
CA THR A 941 -2.02 -5.96 26.40
C THR A 941 -1.50 -5.21 25.17
N LEU A 942 -2.40 -4.54 24.46
CA LEU A 942 -2.14 -3.63 23.36
C LEU A 942 -2.62 -2.22 23.74
N GLN A 943 -1.72 -1.25 23.62
CA GLN A 943 -2.05 0.18 23.72
C GLN A 943 -2.60 0.70 22.38
N PRO A 944 -3.34 1.82 22.35
CA PRO A 944 -3.75 2.47 21.11
C PRO A 944 -2.61 2.63 20.10
N MET A 945 -2.86 2.28 18.83
CA MET A 945 -1.91 2.20 17.71
C MET A 945 -0.73 1.21 17.85
N GLU A 946 -0.63 0.45 18.95
CA GLU A 946 0.47 -0.50 19.13
C GLU A 946 0.33 -1.72 18.21
N ILE A 947 1.43 -2.14 17.59
CA ILE A 947 1.56 -3.45 16.94
C ILE A 947 2.54 -4.29 17.74
N ARG A 948 2.12 -5.48 18.17
CA ARG A 948 2.99 -6.46 18.83
C ARG A 948 3.18 -7.67 17.96
N THR A 949 4.43 -8.12 17.83
CA THR A 949 4.85 -9.19 16.91
C THR A 949 5.43 -10.34 17.71
N PHE A 950 5.00 -11.56 17.39
CA PHE A 950 5.40 -12.77 18.10
C PHE A 950 5.79 -13.89 17.13
N LEU A 951 6.84 -14.61 17.47
CA LEU A 951 7.10 -15.94 16.94
C LEU A 951 6.57 -16.98 17.92
N ALA A 952 5.61 -17.78 17.48
CA ALA A 952 4.97 -18.81 18.28
C ALA A 952 5.40 -20.19 17.80
N THR A 953 5.97 -21.01 18.68
CA THR A 953 6.15 -22.45 18.41
C THR A 953 4.81 -23.14 18.59
N ILE A 954 4.41 -23.96 17.62
CA ILE A 954 3.10 -24.59 17.61
C ILE A 954 3.16 -26.11 17.50
N ARG A 955 2.10 -26.76 17.96
CA ARG A 955 1.81 -28.17 17.73
C ARG A 955 0.42 -28.29 17.12
N TYR A 956 0.33 -28.83 15.91
CA TYR A 956 -0.95 -29.20 15.30
C TYR A 956 -1.58 -30.35 16.09
N ALA A 957 -2.91 -30.35 16.23
CA ALA A 957 -3.61 -31.51 16.77
C ALA A 957 -3.39 -32.68 15.80
N GLY A 958 -2.76 -33.77 16.27
CA GLY A 958 -2.59 -34.97 15.45
C GLY A 958 -3.95 -35.51 14.99
N PRO A 959 -4.05 -36.16 13.82
CA PRO A 959 -5.27 -36.85 13.44
C PRO A 959 -5.57 -37.86 14.54
N SER A 960 -6.73 -37.72 15.19
CA SER A 960 -7.13 -38.56 16.31
C SER A 960 -7.09 -40.04 15.91
N GLY A 961 -6.12 -40.78 16.45
CA GLY A 961 -6.08 -42.24 16.50
C GLY A 961 -5.37 -42.94 15.34
N GLY A 962 -4.03 -42.95 15.36
CA GLY A 962 -3.23 -43.87 14.56
C GLY A 962 -1.83 -43.34 14.32
N GLN A 963 -0.83 -43.90 15.00
CA GLN A 963 0.57 -43.73 14.64
C GLN A 963 0.74 -44.10 13.16
N ALA A 964 1.23 -43.17 12.35
CA ALA A 964 1.91 -43.50 11.10
C ALA A 964 3.36 -43.05 11.27
N GLU A 965 4.25 -44.04 11.33
CA GLU A 965 5.70 -43.87 11.34
C GLU A 965 6.20 -43.28 10.01
N LEU A 966 7.11 -42.31 10.14
CA LEU A 966 8.15 -41.82 9.23
C LEU A 966 7.82 -41.59 7.74
#